data_AF-A0A939RCL2-F1
#
_entry.id   AF-A0A939RCL2-F1
#
_cell.length_a   1.000
_cell.length_b   1.000
_cell.length_c   1.000
_cell.angle_alpha   90.00
_cell.angle_beta   90.00
_cell.angle_gamma   90.00
#
_symmetry.space_group_name_H-M   'P 1'
#
loop_
_entity.id
_entity.type
_entity.pdbx_description
1 polymer ?
#
loop_
_entity_poly.entity_id
_entity_poly.type
_entity_poly.pdbx_seq_one_letter_code
_entity_poly.pdbx_strand_id
1 'polypeptide(L)'
;MFLNQLLTACGLSVFSEDVEITGITADSRKVEKGFLFAALPGVKADGIDFLPQAAEKGAVAAILPKTAKVPDLPVIGVFVDDVRLTLAKMAAAFYAPQPETVVAVTGTNGKTSTANFTRQLWEKAGKKAACIGTLGVVTEKGIDYGSLTTPDSVTLHKELHSLFEQGYHHTAIEASSHGLDQHRIDGVHLAAAAFTNITRDHLDYHKTMENYLEAKLKLFDRPLSSKTVVLNADIPEYPQIREFCLKRGLTVLDYGKNAEKIKLVEARHETDGQHLELEVFGKKYSVHLPLAGTFQAMNALCSLGLALATTDKDEKVADYVDALSTLKGAPGRLEFVGKRKNGASVYVDYAHTPDALETILNALRPHTMKRLHIVFGCGGDRDPGKRPQMGAVCNDLADVAYVTDDNPRSEDPTQIRAAILPACPKGINIGNRALAIRTAVAGLEEGDILVLAGKGHETGQLIKGVMHPFDDREEARKAIKEADTPLWTAQEIAKATEGKAAADFDVYGLSIDTRTIKKGDLFIALKGEKSDGHDHATEALNKGAAGVLVSRLPDGVSENQAVIVADTMKALEMMAHAARHRSAAKIIGITGSSGKTSTKEMLKTALTSVGKTHTTLGNLNNNIGMPLTLARMPKDTDFAVIEMGISHAGEMTEMTKIAEPDIAMITMIGTAHCEFFKTRADTAVAKAEIFKGMNAGGIAFLNADDDQYPVLKKEAEKCGLTDIRTFGTDAQNNIVLLHIGGTQISAKISDQSYTYALRLAGRHQAQNSLGVIGILSALNVDMPTALQALGQLQPVKGRGQHFEIPVGNGSFTLIDDAYNANPESMQAGIRVLGSMTPSNGGRRITVIGDMLELGDQARRLHENLAKDLIENKIDKVYTVGKNSGFLFDALPAGMQGIKKPVSDELAAVIKKEIHNGDIVLVKGSFGSKMAKIVEALKTSN
;
A
#
# COMPACT_ATOMS: atom_id res chain seq x y z
N MET A 1 4.99 55.47 15.57
CA MET A 1 6.31 55.75 16.22
C MET A 1 6.98 56.87 15.44
N PHE A 2 7.73 57.77 16.06
CA PHE A 2 8.38 58.86 15.33
C PHE A 2 9.70 58.42 14.68
N LEU A 3 10.07 59.00 13.54
CA LEU A 3 11.27 58.64 12.78
C LEU A 3 12.55 58.79 13.62
N ASN A 4 12.68 59.88 14.38
CA ASN A 4 13.87 60.09 15.22
C ASN A 4 14.00 59.04 16.34
N GLN A 5 12.89 58.46 16.80
CA GLN A 5 12.94 57.34 17.76
C GLN A 5 13.52 56.08 17.11
N LEU A 6 13.13 55.78 15.86
CA LEU A 6 13.68 54.66 15.08
C LEU A 6 15.17 54.84 14.77
N LEU A 7 15.57 56.07 14.40
CA LEU A 7 16.96 56.41 14.14
C LEU A 7 17.83 56.23 15.39
N THR A 8 17.35 56.74 16.53
CA THR A 8 18.04 56.58 17.82
C THR A 8 18.19 55.11 18.20
N ALA A 9 17.14 54.29 18.02
CA ALA A 9 17.19 52.86 18.29
C ALA A 9 18.21 52.10 17.40
N CYS A 10 18.52 52.65 16.21
CA CYS A 10 19.51 52.09 15.30
C CYS A 10 20.92 52.68 15.46
N GLY A 11 21.11 53.63 16.38
CA GLY A 11 22.38 54.36 16.56
C GLY A 11 22.68 55.33 15.41
N LEU A 12 21.65 55.85 14.75
CA LEU A 12 21.76 56.81 13.64
C LEU A 12 21.44 58.24 14.13
N SER A 13 21.99 59.22 13.44
CA SER A 13 21.72 60.64 13.71
C SER A 13 20.26 60.99 13.45
N VAL A 14 19.69 61.82 14.31
CA VAL A 14 18.32 62.34 14.21
C VAL A 14 18.23 63.56 13.29
N PHE A 15 17.05 63.82 12.73
CA PHE A 15 16.74 65.00 11.94
C PHE A 15 16.13 66.12 12.80
N SER A 16 16.19 67.36 12.31
CA SER A 16 15.54 68.51 12.96
C SER A 16 14.01 68.46 12.90
N GLU A 17 13.47 67.90 11.82
CA GLU A 17 12.05 67.63 11.64
C GLU A 17 11.79 66.15 11.95
N ASP A 18 10.71 65.86 12.68
CA ASP A 18 10.33 64.51 13.07
C ASP A 18 8.96 64.17 12.48
N VAL A 19 8.85 62.99 11.88
CA VAL A 19 7.64 62.54 11.19
C VAL A 19 7.14 61.25 11.82
N GLU A 20 5.82 61.11 11.89
CA GLU A 20 5.22 59.88 12.36
C GLU A 20 5.35 58.78 11.29
N ILE A 21 5.91 57.64 11.69
CA ILE A 21 5.95 56.42 10.92
C ILE A 21 4.81 55.51 11.38
N THR A 22 3.94 55.14 10.44
CA THR A 22 2.77 54.28 10.65
C THR A 22 2.97 52.85 10.14
N GLY A 23 4.03 52.61 9.35
CA GLY A 23 4.41 51.28 8.88
C GLY A 23 5.78 51.27 8.22
N ILE A 24 6.34 50.09 8.01
CA ILE A 24 7.65 49.87 7.38
C ILE A 24 7.49 48.80 6.29
N THR A 25 8.09 49.00 5.11
CA THR A 25 8.09 47.99 4.05
C THR A 25 9.28 48.14 3.11
N ALA A 26 9.75 47.03 2.53
CA ALA A 26 10.69 47.02 1.39
C ALA A 26 10.00 46.81 0.03
N ASP A 27 8.66 46.66 0.02
CA ASP A 27 7.87 46.46 -1.18
C ASP A 27 7.05 47.73 -1.46
N SER A 28 7.45 48.48 -2.50
CA SER A 28 6.78 49.73 -2.91
C SER A 28 5.29 49.53 -3.22
N ARG A 29 4.89 48.31 -3.59
CA ARG A 29 3.49 48.00 -3.88
C ARG A 29 2.62 48.00 -2.63
N LYS A 30 3.22 47.75 -1.46
CA LYS A 30 2.56 47.68 -0.14
C LYS A 30 2.69 48.99 0.68
N VAL A 31 3.26 50.04 0.09
CA VAL A 31 3.38 51.34 0.77
C VAL A 31 1.99 51.96 0.96
N GLU A 32 1.73 52.46 2.16
CA GLU A 32 0.58 53.29 2.51
C GLU A 32 1.05 54.64 3.10
N LYS A 33 0.10 55.56 3.31
CA LYS A 33 0.39 56.89 3.85
C LYS A 33 1.07 56.80 5.23
N GLY A 34 2.21 57.46 5.36
CA GLY A 34 3.01 57.50 6.61
C GLY A 34 4.04 56.37 6.73
N PHE A 35 4.25 55.57 5.68
CA PHE A 35 5.21 54.48 5.73
C PHE A 35 6.66 54.94 5.56
N LEU A 36 7.57 54.15 6.12
CA LEU A 36 8.99 54.18 5.81
C LEU A 36 9.31 53.07 4.80
N PHE A 37 9.87 53.46 3.65
CA PHE A 37 10.22 52.55 2.56
C PHE A 37 11.72 52.20 2.57
N ALA A 38 12.08 50.93 2.47
CA ALA A 38 13.48 50.52 2.34
C ALA A 38 13.83 50.16 0.90
N ALA A 39 14.69 50.97 0.28
CA ALA A 39 15.18 50.74 -1.08
C ALA A 39 16.31 49.69 -1.07
N LEU A 40 15.94 48.41 -1.01
CA LEU A 40 16.91 47.33 -0.95
C LEU A 40 17.66 47.17 -2.27
N PRO A 41 19.01 47.09 -2.26
CA PRO A 41 19.76 46.72 -3.45
C PRO A 41 19.43 45.26 -3.81
N GLY A 42 19.05 45.02 -5.07
CA GLY A 42 18.58 43.73 -5.56
C GLY A 42 19.43 43.17 -6.71
N VAL A 43 19.27 41.87 -6.96
CA VAL A 43 20.00 41.15 -8.03
C VAL A 43 19.33 41.31 -9.40
N LYS A 44 18.00 41.53 -9.41
CA LYS A 44 17.18 41.67 -10.63
C LYS A 44 16.70 43.10 -10.89
N ALA A 45 16.43 43.85 -9.83
CA ALA A 45 15.97 45.24 -9.86
C ALA A 45 16.46 45.93 -8.59
N ASP A 46 16.76 47.23 -8.68
CA ASP A 46 17.22 48.03 -7.55
C ASP A 46 16.01 48.66 -6.84
N GLY A 47 15.97 48.60 -5.51
CA GLY A 47 14.90 49.22 -4.72
C GLY A 47 14.80 50.74 -4.92
N ILE A 48 15.90 51.40 -5.31
CA ILE A 48 15.94 52.84 -5.59
C ILE A 48 15.01 53.19 -6.75
N ASP A 49 14.91 52.32 -7.77
CA ASP A 49 14.08 52.55 -8.96
C ASP A 49 12.59 52.70 -8.61
N PHE A 50 12.18 52.17 -7.45
CA PHE A 50 10.81 52.20 -6.97
C PHE A 50 10.52 53.30 -5.94
N LEU A 51 11.52 54.13 -5.60
CA LEU A 51 11.34 55.23 -4.65
C LEU A 51 10.29 56.26 -5.10
N PRO A 52 10.21 56.69 -6.39
CA PRO A 52 9.15 57.59 -6.84
C PRO A 52 7.75 57.02 -6.62
N GLN A 53 7.57 55.71 -6.88
CA GLN A 53 6.31 55.02 -6.63
C GLN A 53 5.97 54.95 -5.14
N ALA A 54 6.96 54.72 -4.28
CA ALA A 54 6.77 54.74 -2.83
C ALA A 54 6.36 56.14 -2.33
N ALA A 55 7.00 57.19 -2.85
CA ALA A 55 6.65 58.59 -2.53
C ALA A 55 5.22 58.92 -2.95
N GLU A 56 4.81 58.54 -4.18
CA GLU A 56 3.45 58.75 -4.69
C GLU A 56 2.38 58.08 -3.82
N LYS A 57 2.69 56.89 -3.27
CA LYS A 57 1.81 56.17 -2.35
C LYS A 57 1.80 56.70 -0.92
N GLY A 58 2.63 57.69 -0.62
CA GLY A 58 2.65 58.39 0.67
C GLY A 58 3.70 57.91 1.66
N ALA A 59 4.80 57.31 1.20
CA ALA A 59 5.98 57.14 2.04
C ALA A 59 6.50 58.51 2.51
N VAL A 60 6.82 58.64 3.80
CA VAL A 60 7.30 59.90 4.40
C VAL A 60 8.81 59.86 4.67
N ALA A 61 9.40 58.67 4.72
CA ALA A 61 10.83 58.45 4.86
C ALA A 61 11.29 57.24 4.03
N ALA A 62 12.57 57.21 3.66
CA ALA A 62 13.15 56.06 2.97
C ALA A 62 14.57 55.73 3.45
N ILE A 63 14.87 54.44 3.62
CA ILE A 63 16.25 53.95 3.87
C ILE A 63 16.93 53.74 2.51
N LEU A 64 18.07 54.40 2.33
CA LEU A 64 18.77 54.48 1.05
C LEU A 64 20.25 54.14 1.23
N PRO A 65 20.91 53.52 0.24
CA PRO A 65 22.37 53.36 0.26
C PRO A 65 23.06 54.73 0.32
N LYS A 66 24.18 54.87 1.04
CA LYS A 66 24.97 56.12 1.06
C LYS A 66 25.38 56.64 -0.31
N THR A 67 25.54 55.75 -1.28
CA THR A 67 25.92 56.08 -2.66
C THR A 67 24.73 56.42 -3.56
N ALA A 68 23.49 56.34 -3.06
CA ALA A 68 22.30 56.55 -3.85
C ALA A 68 22.17 58.01 -4.30
N LYS A 69 21.87 58.20 -5.59
CA LYS A 69 21.42 59.49 -6.13
C LYS A 69 19.90 59.47 -6.15
N VAL A 70 19.30 60.43 -5.46
CA VAL A 70 17.86 60.44 -5.19
C VAL A 70 17.24 61.63 -5.91
N PRO A 71 16.13 61.44 -6.66
CA PRO A 71 15.38 62.56 -7.22
C PRO A 71 14.76 63.42 -6.11
N ASP A 72 14.50 64.69 -6.41
CA ASP A 72 13.84 65.61 -5.47
C ASP A 72 12.38 65.16 -5.25
N LEU A 73 12.15 64.47 -4.14
CA LEU A 73 10.87 63.88 -3.74
C LEU A 73 10.57 64.32 -2.30
N PRO A 74 9.29 64.46 -1.92
CA PRO A 74 8.89 64.85 -0.57
C PRO A 74 9.01 63.68 0.43
N VAL A 75 10.20 63.07 0.51
CA VAL A 75 10.51 61.91 1.36
C VAL A 75 11.83 62.15 2.07
N ILE A 76 11.88 61.96 3.39
CA ILE A 76 13.12 62.09 4.17
C ILE A 76 14.05 60.91 3.87
N GLY A 77 15.23 61.18 3.29
CA GLY A 77 16.23 60.17 2.97
C GLY A 77 17.15 59.81 4.16
N VAL A 78 17.11 58.56 4.60
CA VAL A 78 18.01 57.98 5.62
C VAL A 78 19.12 57.20 4.91
N PHE A 79 20.30 57.81 4.78
CA PHE A 79 21.43 57.25 4.03
C PHE A 79 22.33 56.38 4.92
N VAL A 80 22.47 55.10 4.57
CA VAL A 80 23.20 54.09 5.38
C VAL A 80 24.13 53.22 4.54
N ASP A 81 25.11 52.60 5.19
CA ASP A 81 26.06 51.68 4.54
C ASP A 81 25.36 50.38 4.12
N ASP A 82 24.54 49.82 5.02
CA ASP A 82 23.79 48.59 4.79
C ASP A 82 22.30 48.81 5.04
N VAL A 83 21.55 48.89 3.93
CA VAL A 83 20.10 49.08 3.95
C VAL A 83 19.38 47.88 4.57
N ARG A 84 19.86 46.65 4.34
CA ARG A 84 19.20 45.42 4.84
C ARG A 84 19.33 45.33 6.35
N LEU A 85 20.54 45.53 6.87
CA LEU A 85 20.79 45.54 8.31
C LEU A 85 20.02 46.66 9.00
N THR A 86 19.99 47.86 8.41
CA THR A 86 19.26 49.01 8.98
C THR A 86 17.75 48.74 8.99
N LEU A 87 17.20 48.22 7.90
CA LEU A 87 15.79 47.82 7.84
C LEU A 87 15.43 46.82 8.94
N ALA A 88 16.27 45.79 9.14
CA ALA A 88 16.02 44.77 10.15
C ALA A 88 16.02 45.37 11.57
N LYS A 89 16.98 46.25 11.89
CA LYS A 89 17.02 46.96 13.19
C LYS A 89 15.83 47.91 13.38
N MET A 90 15.45 48.65 12.35
CA MET A 90 14.27 49.53 12.40
C MET A 90 12.98 48.75 12.56
N ALA A 91 12.83 47.62 11.85
CA ALA A 91 11.67 46.74 12.00
C ALA A 91 11.58 46.16 13.41
N ALA A 92 12.71 45.73 13.99
CA ALA A 92 12.77 45.25 15.37
C ALA A 92 12.34 46.32 16.39
N ALA A 93 12.79 47.56 16.20
CA ALA A 93 12.41 48.67 17.06
C ALA A 93 10.94 49.08 16.89
N PHE A 94 10.43 49.06 15.65
CA PHE A 94 9.06 49.45 15.32
C PHE A 94 8.01 48.46 15.82
N TYR A 95 8.28 47.16 15.69
CA TYR A 95 7.40 46.08 16.13
C TYR A 95 7.82 45.52 17.50
N ALA A 96 8.48 46.32 18.34
CA ALA A 96 8.76 45.93 19.72
C ALA A 96 7.45 45.93 20.56
N PRO A 97 7.32 45.05 21.57
CA PRO A 97 8.26 44.01 21.99
C PRO A 97 8.13 42.69 21.19
N GLN A 98 9.09 41.78 21.39
CA GLN A 98 9.14 40.42 20.86
C GLN A 98 9.02 39.38 22.00
N PRO A 99 8.74 38.09 21.71
CA PRO A 99 8.72 37.02 22.72
C PRO A 99 10.02 36.95 23.52
N GLU A 100 9.94 36.64 24.81
CA GLU A 100 11.09 36.67 25.72
C GLU A 100 12.13 35.60 25.39
N THR A 101 11.67 34.44 24.94
CA THR A 101 12.54 33.31 24.60
C THR A 101 12.41 32.98 23.11
N VAL A 102 13.39 33.41 22.32
CA VAL A 102 13.46 33.07 20.90
C VAL A 102 14.68 32.21 20.64
N VAL A 103 14.52 31.06 19.97
CA VAL A 103 15.65 30.23 19.53
C VAL A 103 15.67 30.11 18.02
N ALA A 104 16.85 29.88 17.45
CA ALA A 104 17.00 29.74 16.00
C ALA A 104 17.78 28.47 15.62
N VAL A 105 17.36 27.80 14.57
CA VAL A 105 18.05 26.61 14.03
C VAL A 105 18.47 26.82 12.58
N THR A 106 19.73 26.52 12.28
CA THR A 106 20.25 26.46 10.92
C THR A 106 20.80 25.08 10.56
N GLY A 107 21.03 24.89 9.27
CA GLY A 107 21.54 23.65 8.68
C GLY A 107 20.97 23.41 7.27
N THR A 108 21.45 22.40 6.57
CA THR A 108 20.88 22.02 5.27
C THR A 108 19.52 21.36 5.49
N ASN A 109 19.48 20.28 6.29
CA ASN A 109 18.25 19.52 6.57
C ASN A 109 17.85 19.58 8.05
N GLY A 110 16.56 19.34 8.35
CA GLY A 110 16.05 19.17 9.72
C GLY A 110 15.66 20.45 10.46
N LYS A 111 15.75 21.64 9.83
CA LYS A 111 15.37 22.92 10.43
C LYS A 111 13.90 22.95 10.86
N THR A 112 12.98 22.64 9.94
CA THR A 112 11.53 22.60 10.20
C THR A 112 11.17 21.62 11.30
N SER A 113 11.73 20.40 11.25
CA SER A 113 11.53 19.39 12.32
C SER A 113 12.03 19.90 13.66
N THR A 114 13.25 20.44 13.70
CA THR A 114 13.87 20.91 14.94
C THR A 114 13.09 22.08 15.56
N ALA A 115 12.66 23.06 14.74
CA ALA A 115 11.89 24.20 15.23
C ALA A 115 10.52 23.75 15.79
N ASN A 116 9.82 22.88 15.06
CA ASN A 116 8.51 22.37 15.50
C ASN A 116 8.61 21.45 16.72
N PHE A 117 9.63 20.59 16.82
CA PHE A 117 9.82 19.75 18.01
C PHE A 117 10.21 20.59 19.23
N THR A 118 11.01 21.65 19.07
CA THR A 118 11.33 22.56 20.18
C THR A 118 10.06 23.23 20.73
N ARG A 119 9.18 23.71 19.84
CA ARG A 119 7.84 24.20 20.21
C ARG A 119 7.06 23.16 21.04
N GLN A 120 6.99 21.92 20.56
CA GLN A 120 6.26 20.84 21.24
C GLN A 120 6.85 20.49 22.61
N LEU A 121 8.17 20.50 22.76
CA LEU A 121 8.83 20.27 24.05
C LEU A 121 8.48 21.37 25.06
N TRP A 122 8.48 22.64 24.64
CA TRP A 122 8.04 23.75 25.49
C TRP A 122 6.56 23.66 25.86
N GLU A 123 5.68 23.31 24.92
CA GLU A 123 4.25 23.08 25.19
C GLU A 123 4.03 21.95 26.21
N LYS A 124 4.82 20.88 26.09
CA LYS A 124 4.75 19.76 27.03
C LYS A 124 5.24 20.15 28.43
N ALA A 125 6.17 21.09 28.52
CA ALA A 125 6.60 21.73 29.76
C ALA A 125 5.64 22.84 30.26
N GLY A 126 4.47 23.02 29.61
CA GLY A 126 3.44 23.97 30.03
C GLY A 126 3.68 25.41 29.58
N LYS A 127 4.64 25.65 28.68
CA LYS A 127 4.89 26.98 28.09
C LYS A 127 4.04 27.18 26.84
N LYS A 128 3.54 28.39 26.62
CA LYS A 128 2.86 28.74 25.37
C LYS A 128 3.89 29.08 24.29
N ALA A 129 3.95 28.29 23.22
CA ALA A 129 5.02 28.35 22.25
C ALA A 129 4.56 28.37 20.79
N ALA A 130 5.41 28.92 19.91
CA ALA A 130 5.20 28.96 18.47
C ALA A 130 6.47 28.54 17.72
N CYS A 131 6.35 28.25 16.42
CA CYS A 131 7.50 28.23 15.53
C CYS A 131 7.23 28.93 14.21
N ILE A 132 8.27 29.54 13.62
CA ILE A 132 8.23 30.28 12.35
C ILE A 132 9.21 29.61 11.38
N GLY A 133 8.74 29.23 10.20
CA GLY A 133 9.58 28.51 9.24
C GLY A 133 8.96 28.27 7.88
N THR A 134 9.37 27.18 7.22
CA THR A 134 8.86 26.81 5.88
C THR A 134 7.34 26.64 5.84
N LEU A 135 6.72 26.24 6.95
CA LEU A 135 5.26 26.11 7.07
C LEU A 135 4.55 27.43 7.39
N GLY A 136 5.29 28.52 7.59
CA GLY A 136 4.78 29.76 8.17
C GLY A 136 4.79 29.71 9.70
N VAL A 137 3.77 30.31 10.33
CA VAL A 137 3.63 30.38 11.79
C VAL A 137 2.81 29.19 12.28
N VAL A 138 3.38 28.38 13.17
CA VAL A 138 2.71 27.20 13.75
C VAL A 138 2.54 27.40 15.24
N THR A 139 1.31 27.19 15.72
CA THR A 139 0.90 27.31 17.13
C THR A 139 -0.02 26.16 17.53
N GLU A 140 -0.50 26.11 18.78
CA GLU A 140 -1.52 25.15 19.20
C GLU A 140 -2.84 25.29 18.43
N LYS A 141 -3.09 26.46 17.83
CA LYS A 141 -4.32 26.76 17.06
C LYS A 141 -4.27 26.27 15.62
N GLY A 142 -3.09 25.94 15.09
CA GLY A 142 -2.91 25.52 13.70
C GLY A 142 -1.73 26.20 13.00
N ILE A 143 -1.79 26.18 11.67
CA ILE A 143 -0.74 26.69 10.76
C ILE A 143 -1.28 27.90 10.00
N ASP A 144 -0.56 29.01 10.06
CA ASP A 144 -0.72 30.15 9.15
C ASP A 144 0.40 30.12 8.11
N TYR A 145 0.06 29.84 6.85
CA TYR A 145 1.03 29.51 5.81
C TYR A 145 1.79 30.74 5.31
N GLY A 146 3.13 30.67 5.36
CA GLY A 146 4.05 31.69 4.86
C GLY A 146 4.60 31.40 3.45
N SER A 147 5.38 32.35 2.89
CA SER A 147 5.97 32.22 1.53
C SER A 147 7.48 31.92 1.51
N LEU A 148 8.19 32.12 2.61
CA LEU A 148 9.65 31.93 2.73
C LEU A 148 9.98 31.12 3.97
N THR A 149 11.05 30.32 3.92
CA THR A 149 11.55 29.55 5.10
C THR A 149 12.01 30.46 6.24
N THR A 150 12.65 31.58 5.90
CA THR A 150 12.89 32.68 6.84
C THR A 150 12.21 33.90 6.23
N PRO A 151 11.13 34.44 6.84
CA PRO A 151 10.46 35.63 6.35
C PRO A 151 11.43 36.80 6.15
N ASP A 152 11.05 37.80 5.35
CA ASP A 152 11.81 39.06 5.33
C ASP A 152 11.77 39.74 6.70
N SER A 153 12.73 40.63 6.98
CA SER A 153 12.89 41.20 8.33
C SER A 153 11.67 41.96 8.83
N VAL A 154 10.92 42.64 7.95
CA VAL A 154 9.70 43.35 8.35
C VAL A 154 8.62 42.35 8.74
N THR A 155 8.37 41.35 7.88
CA THR A 155 7.38 40.31 8.14
C THR A 155 7.72 39.52 9.42
N LEU A 156 8.98 39.13 9.61
CA LEU A 156 9.42 38.38 10.79
C LEU A 156 9.17 39.15 12.09
N HIS A 157 9.59 40.42 12.17
CA HIS A 157 9.41 41.22 13.38
C HIS A 157 7.93 41.51 13.67
N LYS A 158 7.12 41.71 12.62
CA LYS A 158 5.67 41.83 12.75
C LYS A 158 5.02 40.54 13.29
N GLU A 159 5.44 39.38 12.79
CA GLU A 159 4.96 38.07 13.28
C GLU A 159 5.36 37.84 14.73
N LEU A 160 6.61 38.13 15.10
CA LEU A 160 7.07 38.03 16.49
C LEU A 160 6.27 38.94 17.43
N HIS A 161 6.00 40.17 17.01
CA HIS A 161 5.14 41.09 17.78
C HIS A 161 3.74 40.53 17.96
N SER A 162 3.12 40.04 16.88
CA SER A 162 1.78 39.46 16.94
C SER A 162 1.73 38.24 17.86
N LEU A 163 2.77 37.41 17.86
CA LEU A 163 2.90 36.29 18.78
C LEU A 163 3.02 36.76 20.23
N PHE A 164 3.83 37.78 20.50
CA PHE A 164 3.92 38.39 21.83
C PHE A 164 2.56 38.92 22.31
N GLU A 165 1.84 39.69 21.48
CA GLU A 165 0.50 40.21 21.82
C GLU A 165 -0.51 39.10 22.12
N GLN A 166 -0.36 37.94 21.47
CA GLN A 166 -1.17 36.75 21.70
C GLN A 166 -0.70 35.93 22.92
N GLY A 167 0.33 36.38 23.65
CA GLY A 167 0.88 35.74 24.84
C GLY A 167 1.80 34.55 24.57
N TYR A 168 2.35 34.42 23.37
CA TYR A 168 3.39 33.44 23.08
C TYR A 168 4.75 33.98 23.54
N HIS A 169 5.29 33.36 24.58
CA HIS A 169 6.55 33.78 25.21
C HIS A 169 7.77 32.99 24.69
N HIS A 170 7.52 31.89 23.96
CA HIS A 170 8.54 31.01 23.41
C HIS A 170 8.36 30.84 21.89
N THR A 171 9.40 31.12 21.10
CA THR A 171 9.33 30.99 19.63
C THR A 171 10.59 30.34 19.06
N ALA A 172 10.44 29.29 18.25
CA ALA A 172 11.53 28.68 17.51
C ALA A 172 11.51 29.11 16.03
N ILE A 173 12.64 29.58 15.50
CA ILE A 173 12.74 30.14 14.14
C ILE A 173 13.68 29.32 13.27
N GLU A 174 13.28 29.05 12.03
CA GLU A 174 14.17 28.53 11.01
C GLU A 174 15.08 29.63 10.42
N ALA A 175 16.39 29.48 10.59
CA ALA A 175 17.40 30.39 10.06
C ALA A 175 18.05 29.79 8.80
N SER A 176 17.48 30.08 7.63
CA SER A 176 18.08 29.72 6.33
C SER A 176 19.40 30.46 6.09
N SER A 177 20.31 29.88 5.29
CA SER A 177 21.56 30.57 4.92
C SER A 177 21.30 31.88 4.19
N HIS A 178 20.29 31.91 3.33
CA HIS A 178 19.82 33.13 2.65
C HIS A 178 19.32 34.16 3.66
N GLY A 179 18.53 33.75 4.65
CA GLY A 179 18.02 34.65 5.68
C GLY A 179 19.13 35.25 6.54
N LEU A 180 20.13 34.44 6.89
CA LEU A 180 21.31 34.89 7.65
C LEU A 180 22.21 35.82 6.85
N ASP A 181 22.44 35.52 5.58
CA ASP A 181 23.25 36.32 4.67
C ASP A 181 22.60 37.67 4.33
N GLN A 182 21.26 37.72 4.29
CA GLN A 182 20.48 38.91 3.94
C GLN A 182 19.99 39.71 5.15
N HIS A 183 20.52 39.45 6.35
CA HIS A 183 20.16 40.11 7.59
C HIS A 183 18.68 40.01 8.01
N ARG A 184 17.96 38.97 7.57
CA ARG A 184 16.50 38.87 7.83
C ARG A 184 16.17 38.67 9.31
N ILE A 185 17.04 38.00 10.05
CA ILE A 185 16.87 37.70 11.49
C ILE A 185 17.61 38.70 12.40
N ASP A 186 18.23 39.75 11.84
CA ASP A 186 18.88 40.78 12.66
C ASP A 186 17.85 41.57 13.46
N GLY A 187 18.21 41.93 14.70
CA GLY A 187 17.30 42.56 15.67
C GLY A 187 16.47 41.58 16.50
N VAL A 188 16.44 40.28 16.15
CA VAL A 188 15.81 39.25 17.00
C VAL A 188 16.69 38.98 18.22
N HIS A 189 16.11 39.00 19.42
CA HIS A 189 16.83 38.69 20.66
C HIS A 189 16.83 37.18 20.89
N LEU A 190 17.91 36.53 20.48
CA LEU A 190 18.03 35.08 20.58
C LEU A 190 18.47 34.63 21.98
N ALA A 191 17.80 33.62 22.52
CA ALA A 191 18.18 32.95 23.74
C ALA A 191 19.23 31.87 23.48
N ALA A 192 19.04 31.04 22.45
CA ALA A 192 19.95 29.98 22.04
C ALA A 192 19.90 29.74 20.52
N ALA A 193 20.90 29.07 19.97
CA ALA A 193 20.96 28.77 18.54
C ALA A 193 21.50 27.35 18.27
N ALA A 194 21.06 26.71 17.18
CA ALA A 194 21.45 25.35 16.82
C ALA A 194 22.00 25.21 15.39
N PHE A 195 22.86 24.20 15.21
CA PHE A 195 23.34 23.74 13.91
C PHE A 195 23.05 22.24 13.71
N THR A 196 22.23 21.88 12.72
CA THR A 196 21.85 20.48 12.49
C THR A 196 22.88 19.70 11.67
N ASN A 197 23.18 20.16 10.46
CA ASN A 197 24.10 19.54 9.51
C ASN A 197 24.42 20.50 8.36
N ILE A 198 25.43 20.15 7.57
CA ILE A 198 25.72 20.79 6.29
C ILE A 198 26.04 19.73 5.23
N THR A 199 25.36 19.83 4.10
CA THR A 199 25.57 19.03 2.90
C THR A 199 25.39 19.93 1.67
N ARG A 200 25.82 19.47 0.49
CA ARG A 200 25.75 20.23 -0.76
C ARG A 200 24.33 20.69 -1.08
N ASP A 201 24.09 21.99 -1.04
CA ASP A 201 22.84 22.66 -1.38
C ASP A 201 23.10 24.16 -1.63
N HIS A 202 22.19 24.87 -2.30
CA HIS A 202 22.22 26.33 -2.51
C HIS A 202 23.53 26.93 -3.08
N LEU A 203 24.32 26.14 -3.82
CA LEU A 203 25.58 26.60 -4.42
C LEU A 203 25.37 27.54 -5.62
N ASP A 204 24.18 27.57 -6.20
CA ASP A 204 23.76 28.59 -7.16
C ASP A 204 23.82 30.01 -6.55
N TYR A 205 23.51 30.14 -5.26
CA TYR A 205 23.64 31.39 -4.50
C TYR A 205 25.05 31.55 -3.90
N HIS A 206 25.47 30.60 -3.06
CA HIS A 206 26.70 30.72 -2.23
C HIS A 206 28.00 30.46 -3.00
N LYS A 207 27.92 29.87 -4.20
CA LYS A 207 29.05 29.50 -5.09
C LYS A 207 29.94 28.36 -4.58
N THR A 208 30.32 28.35 -3.30
CA THR A 208 31.17 27.32 -2.69
C THR A 208 30.56 26.79 -1.39
N MET A 209 31.02 25.61 -0.95
CA MET A 209 30.59 25.01 0.32
C MET A 209 31.10 25.82 1.53
N GLU A 210 32.29 26.40 1.41
CA GLU A 210 32.91 27.27 2.41
C GLU A 210 32.05 28.51 2.65
N ASN A 211 31.66 29.22 1.57
CA ASN A 211 30.78 30.39 1.67
C ASN A 211 29.41 30.02 2.27
N TYR A 212 28.90 28.85 1.90
CA TYR A 212 27.63 28.35 2.43
C TYR A 212 27.71 28.06 3.94
N LEU A 213 28.82 27.49 4.41
CA LEU A 213 29.09 27.30 5.83
C LEU A 213 29.25 28.63 6.56
N GLU A 214 30.05 29.56 6.02
CA GLU A 214 30.24 30.90 6.58
C GLU A 214 28.92 31.65 6.74
N ALA A 215 28.04 31.59 5.73
CA ALA A 215 26.72 32.20 5.79
C ALA A 215 25.86 31.64 6.95
N LYS A 216 25.98 30.35 7.27
CA LYS A 216 25.28 29.74 8.41
C LYS A 216 25.94 30.12 9.75
N LEU A 217 27.26 30.17 9.79
CA LEU A 217 28.02 30.55 10.98
C LEU A 217 27.71 31.97 11.47
N LYS A 218 27.26 32.86 10.57
CA LYS A 218 26.72 34.18 10.94
C LYS A 218 25.68 34.11 12.06
N LEU A 219 24.92 33.01 12.17
CA LEU A 219 23.95 32.83 13.27
C LEU A 219 24.61 32.98 14.66
N PHE A 220 25.84 32.52 14.81
CA PHE A 220 26.60 32.53 16.07
C PHE A 220 27.42 33.82 16.29
N ASP A 221 27.39 34.76 15.35
CA ASP A 221 27.93 36.12 15.58
C ASP A 221 26.97 36.99 16.40
N ARG A 222 25.73 36.53 16.62
CA ARG A 222 24.69 37.25 17.35
C ARG A 222 24.80 37.02 18.86
N PRO A 223 24.48 38.01 19.70
CA PRO A 223 24.45 37.82 21.14
C PRO A 223 23.32 36.84 21.51
N LEU A 224 23.66 35.84 22.33
CA LEU A 224 22.72 34.85 22.86
C LEU A 224 22.56 35.04 24.37
N SER A 225 21.35 35.21 24.88
CA SER A 225 21.14 35.47 26.31
C SER A 225 21.59 34.31 27.21
N SER A 226 21.43 33.06 26.77
CA SER A 226 21.94 31.86 27.46
C SER A 226 23.43 31.60 27.21
N LYS A 227 24.02 32.30 26.23
CA LYS A 227 25.34 32.00 25.63
C LYS A 227 25.47 30.58 25.05
N THR A 228 24.40 29.82 24.91
CA THR A 228 24.46 28.40 24.54
C THR A 228 24.21 28.18 23.05
N VAL A 229 25.05 27.36 22.42
CA VAL A 229 24.86 26.83 21.07
C VAL A 229 24.74 25.32 21.08
N VAL A 230 23.79 24.80 20.29
CA VAL A 230 23.49 23.36 20.20
C VAL A 230 24.07 22.80 18.91
N LEU A 231 25.05 21.91 19.01
CA LEU A 231 25.84 21.46 17.86
C LEU A 231 25.80 19.94 17.70
N ASN A 232 25.60 19.48 16.46
CA ASN A 232 25.69 18.06 16.13
C ASN A 232 27.15 17.57 16.16
N ALA A 233 27.48 16.64 17.05
CA ALA A 233 28.82 16.06 17.17
C ALA A 233 29.15 15.03 16.08
N ASP A 234 28.15 14.59 15.30
CA ASP A 234 28.31 13.51 14.31
C ASP A 234 28.64 14.02 12.90
N ILE A 235 28.71 15.34 12.69
CA ILE A 235 29.06 15.92 11.39
C ILE A 235 30.58 16.19 11.28
N PRO A 236 31.18 16.05 10.07
CA PRO A 236 32.60 16.31 9.86
C PRO A 236 33.05 17.73 10.26
N GLU A 237 32.18 18.73 10.09
CA GLU A 237 32.47 20.13 10.36
C GLU A 237 32.39 20.50 11.85
N TYR A 238 31.95 19.58 12.72
CA TYR A 238 31.75 19.84 14.15
C TYR A 238 32.99 20.46 14.84
N PRO A 239 34.24 19.96 14.65
CA PRO A 239 35.41 20.56 15.29
C PRO A 239 35.62 22.03 14.91
N GLN A 240 35.43 22.37 13.63
CA GLN A 240 35.56 23.73 13.12
C GLN A 240 34.47 24.66 13.69
N ILE A 241 33.22 24.22 13.68
CA ILE A 241 32.08 25.00 14.20
C ILE A 241 32.20 25.19 15.71
N ARG A 242 32.59 24.14 16.44
CA ARG A 242 32.83 24.18 17.88
C ARG A 242 33.90 25.20 18.24
N GLU A 243 35.05 25.18 17.56
CA GLU A 243 36.13 26.14 17.79
C GLU A 243 35.67 27.58 17.48
N PHE A 244 34.91 27.78 16.40
CA PHE A 244 34.35 29.08 16.03
C PHE A 244 33.46 29.67 17.14
N CYS A 245 32.61 28.84 17.76
CA CYS A 245 31.73 29.24 18.85
C CYS A 245 32.49 29.51 20.15
N LEU A 246 33.45 28.65 20.52
CA LEU A 246 34.26 28.82 21.73
C LEU A 246 35.09 30.12 21.71
N LYS A 247 35.67 30.47 20.55
CA LYS A 247 36.40 31.75 20.38
C LYS A 247 35.54 32.99 20.64
N ARG A 248 34.21 32.86 20.57
CA ARG A 248 33.23 33.94 20.83
C ARG A 248 32.66 33.89 22.25
N GLY A 249 33.18 33.02 23.11
CA GLY A 249 32.71 32.88 24.49
C GLY A 249 31.34 32.21 24.62
N LEU A 250 30.92 31.46 23.60
CA LEU A 250 29.69 30.67 23.63
C LEU A 250 29.96 29.31 24.30
N THR A 251 28.97 28.82 25.02
CA THR A 251 28.96 27.47 25.62
C THR A 251 28.39 26.48 24.62
N VAL A 252 29.11 25.39 24.38
CA VAL A 252 28.67 24.34 23.45
C VAL A 252 27.92 23.26 24.21
N LEU A 253 26.69 23.00 23.80
CA LEU A 253 25.87 21.86 24.18
C LEU A 253 25.79 20.93 22.97
N ASP A 254 26.59 19.86 22.96
CA ASP A 254 26.65 18.96 21.82
C ASP A 254 25.63 17.83 21.92
N TYR A 255 25.20 17.33 20.76
CA TYR A 255 24.29 16.20 20.66
C TYR A 255 24.71 15.23 19.56
N GLY A 256 24.33 13.96 19.69
CA GLY A 256 24.64 12.91 18.71
C GLY A 256 25.28 11.69 19.36
N LYS A 257 25.75 10.75 18.55
CA LYS A 257 26.42 9.53 19.03
C LYS A 257 27.80 9.83 19.63
N ASN A 258 28.50 10.81 19.05
CA ASN A 258 29.84 11.24 19.47
C ASN A 258 29.82 12.40 20.48
N ALA A 259 28.65 12.80 20.97
CA ALA A 259 28.52 13.93 21.90
C ALA A 259 28.81 13.56 23.36
N GLU A 260 29.13 14.57 24.16
CA GLU A 260 29.31 14.46 25.61
C GLU A 260 28.07 14.87 26.42
N LYS A 261 27.29 15.87 25.96
CA LYS A 261 26.18 16.44 26.74
C LYS A 261 24.84 15.75 26.49
N ILE A 262 24.47 15.55 25.23
CA ILE A 262 23.25 14.80 24.84
C ILE A 262 23.66 13.65 23.92
N LYS A 263 24.02 12.52 24.53
CA LYS A 263 24.55 11.38 23.80
C LYS A 263 23.46 10.40 23.43
N LEU A 264 23.40 10.01 22.15
CA LEU A 264 22.65 8.85 21.70
C LEU A 264 23.48 7.59 21.91
N VAL A 265 23.11 6.76 22.90
CA VAL A 265 23.80 5.50 23.21
C VAL A 265 23.36 4.40 22.25
N GLU A 266 22.06 4.24 22.09
CA GLU A 266 21.46 3.24 21.19
C GLU A 266 20.15 3.78 20.60
N ALA A 267 19.86 3.43 19.36
CA ALA A 267 18.55 3.61 18.75
C ALA A 267 18.09 2.27 18.17
N ARG A 268 17.06 1.67 18.78
CA ARG A 268 16.41 0.45 18.28
C ARG A 268 15.16 0.83 17.48
N HIS A 269 15.12 0.45 16.22
CA HIS A 269 13.97 0.76 15.36
C HIS A 269 12.79 -0.16 15.72
N GLU A 270 11.60 0.43 15.83
CA GLU A 270 10.34 -0.26 16.06
C GLU A 270 9.35 0.10 14.94
N THR A 271 8.27 -0.68 14.77
CA THR A 271 7.33 -0.44 13.67
C THR A 271 6.54 0.86 13.80
N ASP A 272 6.49 1.47 14.98
CA ASP A 272 5.78 2.72 15.30
C ASP A 272 6.72 3.89 15.65
N GLY A 273 8.04 3.69 15.57
CA GLY A 273 9.02 4.69 15.95
C GLY A 273 10.37 4.08 16.25
N GLN A 274 11.03 4.55 17.29
CA GLN A 274 12.34 4.05 17.70
C GLN A 274 12.55 4.26 19.18
N HIS A 275 13.09 3.24 19.84
CA HIS A 275 13.45 3.28 21.23
C HIS A 275 14.89 3.79 21.39
N LEU A 276 15.07 4.88 22.13
CA LEU A 276 16.33 5.56 22.32
C LEU A 276 16.86 5.31 23.73
N GLU A 277 18.09 4.84 23.81
CA GLU A 277 18.89 4.91 25.04
C GLU A 277 19.77 6.15 24.94
N LEU A 278 19.59 7.08 25.89
CA LEU A 278 20.22 8.39 25.91
C LEU A 278 21.06 8.56 27.18
N GLU A 279 22.14 9.33 27.07
CA GLU A 279 22.86 9.87 28.22
C GLU A 279 22.84 11.39 28.14
N VAL A 280 22.09 12.03 29.03
CA VAL A 280 21.90 13.49 29.08
C VAL A 280 22.55 14.02 30.36
N PHE A 281 23.60 14.83 30.19
CA PHE A 281 24.45 15.34 31.28
C PHE A 281 24.94 14.23 32.23
N GLY A 282 25.35 13.08 31.68
CA GLY A 282 25.85 11.94 32.44
C GLY A 282 24.77 11.04 33.09
N LYS A 283 23.49 11.38 32.93
CA LYS A 283 22.36 10.55 33.41
C LYS A 283 21.75 9.76 32.26
N LYS A 284 21.44 8.49 32.51
CA LYS A 284 20.84 7.60 31.51
C LYS A 284 19.32 7.73 31.48
N TYR A 285 18.76 7.72 30.29
CA TYR A 285 17.34 7.73 30.02
C TYR A 285 17.00 6.74 28.91
N SER A 286 15.80 6.19 28.97
CA SER A 286 15.26 5.25 27.99
C SER A 286 13.90 5.78 27.57
N VAL A 287 13.75 6.12 26.28
CA VAL A 287 12.56 6.81 25.76
C VAL A 287 12.15 6.29 24.40
N HIS A 288 10.86 6.03 24.20
CA HIS A 288 10.33 5.75 22.87
C HIS A 288 10.08 7.07 22.13
N LEU A 289 10.69 7.25 20.96
CA LEU A 289 10.46 8.36 20.05
C LEU A 289 9.50 7.89 18.93
N PRO A 290 8.25 8.41 18.86
CA PRO A 290 7.24 7.96 17.90
C PRO A 290 7.45 8.59 16.50
N LEU A 291 8.69 8.59 16.01
CA LEU A 291 9.09 9.13 14.72
C LEU A 291 9.95 8.11 13.97
N ALA A 292 9.65 7.87 12.70
CA ALA A 292 10.43 6.98 11.85
C ALA A 292 11.64 7.70 11.21
N GLY A 293 12.73 6.96 11.02
CA GLY A 293 13.97 7.42 10.41
C GLY A 293 15.02 7.89 11.42
N THR A 294 16.25 7.44 11.27
CA THR A 294 17.38 7.76 12.18
C THR A 294 17.66 9.26 12.28
N PHE A 295 17.42 10.01 11.20
CA PHE A 295 17.58 11.47 11.18
C PHE A 295 16.58 12.17 12.11
N GLN A 296 15.41 11.58 12.41
CA GLN A 296 14.45 12.17 13.33
C GLN A 296 14.95 12.14 14.77
N ALA A 297 15.68 11.10 15.18
CA ALA A 297 16.34 11.07 16.47
C ALA A 297 17.32 12.25 16.60
N MET A 298 18.13 12.51 15.58
CA MET A 298 19.06 13.66 15.57
C MET A 298 18.32 15.01 15.67
N ASN A 299 17.22 15.19 14.93
CA ASN A 299 16.40 16.39 15.03
C ASN A 299 15.80 16.56 16.43
N ALA A 300 15.30 15.48 17.03
CA ALA A 300 14.71 15.49 18.36
C ALA A 300 15.75 15.82 19.44
N LEU A 301 16.97 15.30 19.34
CA LEU A 301 18.07 15.63 20.26
C LEU A 301 18.54 17.08 20.10
N CYS A 302 18.56 17.61 18.87
CA CYS A 302 18.83 19.02 18.62
C CYS A 302 17.78 19.92 19.32
N SER A 303 16.50 19.57 19.18
CA SER A 303 15.40 20.26 19.86
C SER A 303 15.46 20.15 21.38
N LEU A 304 15.83 18.97 21.90
CA LEU A 304 16.07 18.78 23.33
C LEU A 304 17.17 19.73 23.81
N GLY A 305 18.26 19.85 23.06
CA GLY A 305 19.33 20.80 23.37
C GLY A 305 18.86 22.25 23.41
N LEU A 306 18.01 22.68 22.46
CA LEU A 306 17.46 24.04 22.44
C LEU A 306 16.50 24.30 23.59
N ALA A 307 15.65 23.33 23.92
CA ALA A 307 14.77 23.40 25.07
C ALA A 307 15.58 23.53 26.36
N LEU A 308 16.56 22.64 26.58
CA LEU A 308 17.43 22.63 27.76
C LEU A 308 18.30 23.89 27.89
N ALA A 309 18.70 24.50 26.78
CA ALA A 309 19.43 25.78 26.77
C ALA A 309 18.58 26.97 27.24
N THR A 310 17.26 26.81 27.27
CA THR A 310 16.28 27.84 27.64
C THR A 310 15.43 27.46 28.85
N THR A 311 15.74 26.32 29.49
CA THR A 311 15.02 25.79 30.66
C THR A 311 15.32 26.60 31.93
N ASP A 312 14.28 26.85 32.72
CA ASP A 312 14.39 27.48 34.05
C ASP A 312 15.09 26.54 35.05
N LYS A 313 15.81 27.09 36.04
CA LYS A 313 16.62 26.29 36.99
C LYS A 313 15.84 25.26 37.82
N ASP A 314 14.55 25.49 38.01
CA ASP A 314 13.68 24.63 38.84
C ASP A 314 13.05 23.47 38.04
N GLU A 315 13.15 23.50 36.71
CA GLU A 315 12.60 22.47 35.83
C GLU A 315 13.57 21.28 35.68
N LYS A 316 13.01 20.07 35.59
CA LYS A 316 13.82 18.84 35.56
C LYS A 316 14.12 18.46 34.11
N VAL A 317 15.40 18.19 33.83
CA VAL A 317 15.86 17.61 32.55
C VAL A 317 15.04 16.37 32.15
N ALA A 318 14.65 15.54 33.13
CA ALA A 318 13.85 14.35 32.90
C ALA A 318 12.50 14.67 32.22
N ASP A 319 11.84 15.78 32.56
CA ASP A 319 10.54 16.13 32.00
C ASP A 319 10.64 16.42 30.49
N TYR A 320 11.73 17.04 30.05
CA TYR A 320 12.01 17.28 28.64
C TYR A 320 12.43 16.02 27.87
N VAL A 321 13.17 15.12 28.53
CA VAL A 321 13.52 13.83 27.92
C VAL A 321 12.27 12.97 27.75
N ASP A 322 11.40 12.89 28.77
CA ASP A 322 10.14 12.16 28.70
C ASP A 322 9.20 12.75 27.63
N ALA A 323 9.22 14.08 27.45
CA ALA A 323 8.45 14.77 26.42
C ALA A 323 8.81 14.35 24.99
N LEU A 324 10.00 13.79 24.74
CA LEU A 324 10.37 13.23 23.43
C LEU A 324 9.36 12.17 22.96
N SER A 325 8.76 11.42 23.88
CA SER A 325 7.74 10.40 23.58
C SER A 325 6.41 10.95 23.07
N THR A 326 6.23 12.26 23.11
CA THR A 326 5.01 12.95 22.67
C THR A 326 5.18 13.72 21.36
N LEU A 327 6.40 13.74 20.82
CA LEU A 327 6.71 14.48 19.60
C LEU A 327 5.92 13.95 18.41
N LYS A 328 5.38 14.86 17.61
CA LYS A 328 4.68 14.58 16.36
C LYS A 328 5.44 15.18 15.20
N GLY A 329 5.64 14.37 14.17
CA GLY A 329 6.22 14.78 12.88
C GLY A 329 5.38 15.86 12.19
N ALA A 330 5.89 16.38 11.09
CA ALA A 330 5.10 17.28 10.26
C ALA A 330 3.90 16.50 9.66
N PRO A 331 2.69 17.10 9.61
CA PRO A 331 1.54 16.45 9.00
C PRO A 331 1.85 15.97 7.57
N GLY A 332 1.50 14.72 7.28
CA GLY A 332 1.76 14.09 5.99
C GLY A 332 3.23 13.85 5.65
N ARG A 333 4.14 13.78 6.64
CA ARG A 333 5.58 13.45 6.47
C ARG A 333 5.97 12.31 7.40
N LEU A 334 6.03 11.09 6.86
CA LEU A 334 6.15 9.83 7.61
C LEU A 334 5.27 9.87 8.87
N GLU A 335 4.04 10.37 8.72
CA GLU A 335 3.10 10.55 9.80
C GLU A 335 2.58 9.18 10.22
N PHE A 336 2.85 8.78 11.47
CA PHE A 336 2.29 7.56 12.03
C PHE A 336 0.78 7.74 12.24
N VAL A 337 -0.02 6.93 11.54
CA VAL A 337 -1.49 7.03 11.57
C VAL A 337 -2.10 6.09 12.59
N GLY A 338 -1.51 4.90 12.75
CA GLY A 338 -1.98 3.91 13.70
C GLY A 338 -1.32 2.55 13.55
N LYS A 339 -1.64 1.68 14.51
CA LYS A 339 -1.19 0.30 14.61
C LYS A 339 -2.39 -0.62 14.58
N ARG A 340 -2.28 -1.72 13.84
CA ARG A 340 -3.21 -2.84 13.94
C ARG A 340 -3.05 -3.57 15.27
N LYS A 341 -4.09 -4.26 15.74
CA LYS A 341 -4.02 -5.16 16.92
C LYS A 341 -2.93 -6.24 16.78
N ASN A 342 -2.61 -6.65 15.55
CA ASN A 342 -1.53 -7.60 15.28
C ASN A 342 -0.11 -6.98 15.31
N GLY A 343 0.01 -5.67 15.53
CA GLY A 343 1.29 -4.97 15.65
C GLY A 343 1.83 -4.32 14.36
N ALA A 344 1.16 -4.51 13.22
CA ALA A 344 1.54 -3.83 11.98
C ALA A 344 1.24 -2.33 12.03
N SER A 345 2.08 -1.51 11.39
CA SER A 345 1.97 -0.05 11.45
C SER A 345 1.63 0.58 10.11
N VAL A 346 0.92 1.71 10.15
CA VAL A 346 0.53 2.47 8.97
C VAL A 346 1.02 3.90 9.07
N TYR A 347 1.70 4.36 8.00
CA TYR A 347 2.25 5.69 7.84
C TYR A 347 1.66 6.42 6.63
N VAL A 348 1.65 7.74 6.65
CA VAL A 348 1.27 8.61 5.52
C VAL A 348 2.40 9.58 5.18
N ASP A 349 2.71 9.71 3.88
CA ASP A 349 3.72 10.65 3.39
C ASP A 349 3.30 11.35 2.07
N TYR A 350 3.78 12.58 1.87
CA TYR A 350 3.56 13.38 0.66
C TYR A 350 4.49 13.05 -0.52
N ALA A 351 5.37 12.06 -0.39
CA ALA A 351 6.31 11.65 -1.43
C ALA A 351 5.59 11.32 -2.75
N HIS A 352 5.77 12.18 -3.75
CA HIS A 352 5.12 12.10 -5.06
C HIS A 352 6.12 12.23 -6.24
N THR A 353 7.40 12.02 -5.96
CA THR A 353 8.52 11.97 -6.92
C THR A 353 9.36 10.71 -6.68
N PRO A 354 10.15 10.24 -7.67
CA PRO A 354 10.98 9.04 -7.51
C PRO A 354 11.95 9.12 -6.31
N ASP A 355 12.70 10.22 -6.22
CA ASP A 355 13.67 10.48 -5.15
C ASP A 355 13.03 10.54 -3.74
N ALA A 356 11.84 11.18 -3.65
CA ALA A 356 11.10 11.23 -2.39
C ALA A 356 10.62 9.84 -1.96
N LEU A 357 10.14 9.01 -2.90
CA LEU A 357 9.73 7.64 -2.62
C LEU A 357 10.91 6.77 -2.19
N GLU A 358 12.05 6.88 -2.86
CA GLU A 358 13.27 6.17 -2.48
C GLU A 358 13.70 6.54 -1.07
N THR A 359 13.70 7.84 -0.76
CA THR A 359 14.05 8.36 0.57
C THR A 359 13.15 7.78 1.67
N ILE A 360 11.83 7.80 1.48
CA ILE A 360 10.90 7.32 2.52
C ILE A 360 10.93 5.79 2.69
N LEU A 361 11.09 5.04 1.61
CA LEU A 361 11.16 3.58 1.66
C LEU A 361 12.45 3.13 2.36
N ASN A 362 13.58 3.78 2.06
CA ASN A 362 14.84 3.55 2.75
C ASN A 362 14.77 3.95 4.23
N ALA A 363 14.06 5.04 4.57
CA ALA A 363 13.89 5.47 5.96
C ALA A 363 13.04 4.48 6.78
N LEU A 364 12.01 3.87 6.18
CA LEU A 364 11.15 2.89 6.85
C LEU A 364 11.73 1.47 6.88
N ARG A 365 12.71 1.17 6.03
CA ARG A 365 13.27 -0.19 5.94
C ARG A 365 13.86 -0.70 7.24
N PRO A 366 14.69 0.06 7.98
CA PRO A 366 15.21 -0.37 9.29
C PRO A 366 14.12 -0.61 10.34
N HIS A 367 12.93 -0.02 10.18
CA HIS A 367 11.79 -0.16 11.08
C HIS A 367 10.91 -1.37 10.75
N THR A 368 11.10 -1.99 9.58
CA THR A 368 10.25 -3.08 9.11
C THR A 368 10.87 -4.43 9.47
N MET A 369 10.15 -5.24 10.24
CA MET A 369 10.61 -6.58 10.65
C MET A 369 10.34 -7.64 9.57
N LYS A 370 9.24 -7.47 8.81
CA LYS A 370 8.84 -8.36 7.72
C LYS A 370 8.73 -7.60 6.41
N ARG A 371 7.52 -7.20 5.98
CA ARG A 371 7.28 -6.64 4.63
C ARG A 371 7.03 -5.13 4.67
N LEU A 372 7.61 -4.38 3.72
CA LEU A 372 7.16 -3.03 3.36
C LEU A 372 6.00 -3.14 2.40
N HIS A 373 4.91 -2.48 2.73
CA HIS A 373 3.82 -2.23 1.82
C HIS A 373 3.83 -0.76 1.44
N ILE A 374 3.54 -0.46 0.17
CA ILE A 374 3.31 0.91 -0.30
C ILE A 374 2.03 1.01 -1.13
N VAL A 375 1.22 2.02 -0.85
CA VAL A 375 0.11 2.45 -1.72
C VAL A 375 0.49 3.81 -2.31
N PHE A 376 0.52 3.91 -3.63
CA PHE A 376 0.91 5.15 -4.31
C PHE A 376 0.21 5.33 -5.66
N GLY A 377 0.22 6.58 -6.15
CA GLY A 377 -0.29 6.96 -7.46
C GLY A 377 0.49 8.13 -8.04
N CYS A 378 0.09 8.57 -9.24
CA CYS A 378 0.60 9.80 -9.84
C CYS A 378 -0.56 10.73 -10.16
N GLY A 379 -0.35 12.04 -9.99
CA GLY A 379 -1.33 13.03 -10.44
C GLY A 379 -1.33 13.17 -11.97
N GLY A 380 -2.51 13.35 -12.57
CA GLY A 380 -2.66 13.73 -13.98
C GLY A 380 -2.43 15.23 -14.19
N ASP A 381 -2.32 15.66 -15.44
CA ASP A 381 -1.89 16.99 -15.89
C ASP A 381 -0.54 17.41 -15.26
N ARG A 382 0.35 16.44 -15.08
CA ARG A 382 1.70 16.56 -14.52
C ARG A 382 2.68 15.77 -15.36
N ASP A 383 3.97 16.00 -15.12
CA ASP A 383 5.06 15.31 -15.81
C ASP A 383 4.82 13.78 -15.89
N PRO A 384 4.62 13.23 -17.10
CA PRO A 384 4.42 11.80 -17.28
C PRO A 384 5.73 11.00 -17.16
N GLY A 385 6.90 11.63 -17.34
CA GLY A 385 8.20 10.97 -17.32
C GLY A 385 8.54 10.31 -15.98
N LYS A 386 8.02 10.85 -14.87
CA LYS A 386 8.25 10.28 -13.54
C LYS A 386 7.43 9.02 -13.24
N ARG A 387 6.34 8.74 -13.98
CA ARG A 387 5.41 7.62 -13.71
C ARG A 387 6.12 6.26 -13.71
N PRO A 388 6.87 5.86 -14.78
CA PRO A 388 7.61 4.62 -14.77
C PRO A 388 8.76 4.61 -13.75
N GLN A 389 9.41 5.75 -13.49
CA GLN A 389 10.49 5.85 -12.51
C GLN A 389 9.99 5.58 -11.07
N MET A 390 8.85 6.17 -10.70
CA MET A 390 8.20 5.89 -9.41
C MET A 390 7.78 4.42 -9.31
N GLY A 391 7.30 3.83 -10.41
CA GLY A 391 7.01 2.39 -10.50
C GLY A 391 8.24 1.53 -10.21
N ALA A 392 9.38 1.84 -10.84
CA ALA A 392 10.64 1.12 -10.63
C ALA A 392 11.13 1.22 -9.19
N VAL A 393 11.15 2.41 -8.59
CA VAL A 393 11.55 2.59 -7.18
C VAL A 393 10.70 1.75 -6.23
N CYS A 394 9.37 1.74 -6.40
CA CYS A 394 8.49 0.92 -5.58
C CYS A 394 8.68 -0.58 -5.82
N ASN A 395 8.97 -0.96 -7.07
CA ASN A 395 9.27 -2.35 -7.40
C ASN A 395 10.55 -2.82 -6.71
N ASP A 396 11.55 -1.97 -6.58
CA ASP A 396 12.85 -2.39 -6.08
C ASP A 396 12.90 -2.36 -4.55
N LEU A 397 12.22 -1.40 -3.91
CA LEU A 397 12.36 -1.14 -2.47
C LEU A 397 11.19 -1.61 -1.59
N ALA A 398 9.98 -1.81 -2.14
CA ALA A 398 8.84 -2.29 -1.36
C ALA A 398 8.59 -3.79 -1.61
N ASP A 399 8.16 -4.55 -0.61
CA ASP A 399 7.83 -5.96 -0.79
C ASP A 399 6.47 -6.15 -1.48
N VAL A 400 5.52 -5.26 -1.19
CA VAL A 400 4.17 -5.24 -1.79
C VAL A 400 3.83 -3.81 -2.22
N ALA A 401 3.46 -3.64 -3.49
CA ALA A 401 3.09 -2.33 -4.04
C ALA A 401 1.65 -2.33 -4.55
N TYR A 402 0.89 -1.30 -4.21
CA TYR A 402 -0.46 -1.04 -4.70
C TYR A 402 -0.45 0.24 -5.52
N VAL A 403 -0.79 0.13 -6.80
CA VAL A 403 -0.86 1.26 -7.74
C VAL A 403 -2.31 1.71 -7.82
N THR A 404 -2.54 2.98 -7.46
CA THR A 404 -3.89 3.55 -7.32
C THR A 404 -3.97 4.97 -7.87
N ASP A 405 -5.16 5.56 -7.82
CA ASP A 405 -5.38 6.94 -8.26
C ASP A 405 -4.95 7.93 -7.17
N ASP A 406 -4.20 8.97 -7.57
CA ASP A 406 -3.92 10.15 -6.74
C ASP A 406 -4.95 11.23 -7.10
N ASN A 407 -4.56 12.30 -7.79
CA ASN A 407 -5.42 13.30 -8.38
C ASN A 407 -5.35 13.16 -9.92
N PRO A 408 -6.24 12.37 -10.56
CA PRO A 408 -6.21 12.20 -12.02
C PRO A 408 -6.45 13.49 -12.81
N ARG A 409 -7.12 14.48 -12.21
CA ARG A 409 -7.49 15.74 -12.86
C ARG A 409 -8.25 15.48 -14.16
N SER A 410 -7.79 15.99 -15.30
CA SER A 410 -8.45 15.80 -16.59
C SER A 410 -8.07 14.50 -17.30
N GLU A 411 -6.96 13.86 -16.90
CA GLU A 411 -6.49 12.60 -17.50
C GLU A 411 -7.35 11.39 -17.11
N ASP A 412 -7.35 10.37 -17.97
CA ASP A 412 -7.91 9.06 -17.66
C ASP A 412 -7.05 8.36 -16.59
N PRO A 413 -7.59 8.10 -15.38
CA PRO A 413 -6.84 7.47 -14.30
C PRO A 413 -6.25 6.11 -14.70
N THR A 414 -6.95 5.37 -15.56
CA THR A 414 -6.51 4.05 -16.04
C THR A 414 -5.22 4.15 -16.85
N GLN A 415 -5.07 5.21 -17.65
CA GLN A 415 -3.85 5.44 -18.44
C GLN A 415 -2.67 5.84 -17.55
N ILE A 416 -2.92 6.60 -16.48
CA ILE A 416 -1.87 6.94 -15.51
C ILE A 416 -1.33 5.66 -14.87
N ARG A 417 -2.20 4.78 -14.35
CA ARG A 417 -1.77 3.52 -13.74
C ARG A 417 -1.10 2.60 -14.75
N ALA A 418 -1.61 2.54 -15.99
CA ALA A 418 -1.01 1.76 -17.08
C ALA A 418 0.41 2.22 -17.46
N ALA A 419 0.77 3.49 -17.21
CA ALA A 419 2.13 3.98 -17.41
C ALA A 419 3.10 3.62 -16.26
N ILE A 420 2.58 3.29 -15.07
CA ILE A 420 3.37 2.90 -13.89
C ILE A 420 3.64 1.39 -13.89
N LEU A 421 2.59 0.59 -14.13
CA LEU A 421 2.59 -0.87 -13.95
C LEU A 421 3.68 -1.63 -14.74
N PRO A 422 4.06 -1.25 -15.98
CA PRO A 422 5.14 -1.95 -16.70
C PRO A 422 6.49 -1.90 -15.97
N ALA A 423 6.76 -0.82 -15.23
CA ALA A 423 7.96 -0.67 -14.41
C ALA A 423 7.77 -1.21 -12.98
N CYS A 424 6.57 -1.65 -12.62
CA CYS A 424 6.24 -2.27 -11.33
C CYS A 424 5.44 -3.57 -11.55
N PRO A 425 6.07 -4.64 -12.07
CA PRO A 425 5.37 -5.88 -12.45
C PRO A 425 4.69 -6.60 -11.28
N LYS A 426 5.13 -6.36 -10.04
CA LYS A 426 4.44 -6.87 -8.82
C LYS A 426 3.34 -5.94 -8.29
N GLY A 427 3.12 -4.79 -8.93
CA GLY A 427 2.14 -3.80 -8.53
C GLY A 427 0.72 -4.32 -8.67
N ILE A 428 -0.05 -4.26 -7.57
CA ILE A 428 -1.47 -4.61 -7.53
C ILE A 428 -2.26 -3.36 -7.97
N ASN A 429 -2.97 -3.47 -9.09
CA ASN A 429 -3.71 -2.36 -9.70
C ASN A 429 -5.11 -2.22 -9.07
N ILE A 430 -5.32 -1.18 -8.25
CA ILE A 430 -6.62 -0.87 -7.65
C ILE A 430 -6.87 0.62 -7.83
N GLY A 431 -7.73 1.00 -8.78
CA GLY A 431 -7.98 2.42 -9.10
C GLY A 431 -8.54 3.21 -7.92
N ASN A 432 -9.54 2.66 -7.23
CA ASN A 432 -10.13 3.31 -6.05
C ASN A 432 -9.13 3.35 -4.88
N ARG A 433 -8.71 4.55 -4.49
CA ARG A 433 -7.69 4.76 -3.44
C ARG A 433 -8.12 4.24 -2.07
N ALA A 434 -9.37 4.44 -1.66
CA ALA A 434 -9.87 3.90 -0.39
C ALA A 434 -9.90 2.36 -0.40
N LEU A 435 -10.24 1.74 -1.54
CA LEU A 435 -10.18 0.28 -1.68
C LEU A 435 -8.73 -0.22 -1.64
N ALA A 436 -7.78 0.49 -2.27
CA ALA A 436 -6.36 0.16 -2.22
C ALA A 436 -5.82 0.21 -0.79
N ILE A 437 -6.13 1.27 -0.03
CA ILE A 437 -5.77 1.41 1.39
C ILE A 437 -6.37 0.27 2.22
N ARG A 438 -7.68 0.02 2.08
CA ARG A 438 -8.35 -1.07 2.81
C ARG A 438 -7.75 -2.43 2.50
N THR A 439 -7.49 -2.71 1.23
CA THR A 439 -6.86 -3.97 0.78
C THR A 439 -5.44 -4.11 1.34
N ALA A 440 -4.66 -3.02 1.33
CA ALA A 440 -3.30 -3.01 1.87
C ALA A 440 -3.29 -3.27 3.39
N VAL A 441 -4.12 -2.56 4.16
CA VAL A 441 -4.20 -2.71 5.63
C VAL A 441 -4.68 -4.10 6.04
N ALA A 442 -5.68 -4.66 5.34
CA ALA A 442 -6.16 -6.01 5.59
C ALA A 442 -5.09 -7.09 5.35
N GLY A 443 -4.17 -6.84 4.41
CA GLY A 443 -3.07 -7.75 4.06
C GLY A 443 -1.85 -7.69 4.99
N LEU A 444 -1.83 -6.77 5.97
CA LEU A 444 -0.70 -6.60 6.89
C LEU A 444 -0.66 -7.71 7.96
N GLU A 445 0.53 -8.26 8.17
CA GLU A 445 0.86 -9.20 9.25
C GLU A 445 1.72 -8.53 10.33
N GLU A 446 1.85 -9.20 11.48
CA GLU A 446 2.72 -8.75 12.57
C GLU A 446 4.16 -8.50 12.06
N GLY A 447 4.67 -7.30 12.29
CA GLY A 447 6.00 -6.86 11.85
C GLY A 447 6.04 -6.16 10.49
N ASP A 448 4.90 -6.07 9.78
CA ASP A 448 4.78 -5.30 8.53
C ASP A 448 4.62 -3.80 8.78
N ILE A 449 5.03 -3.00 7.79
CA ILE A 449 4.77 -1.56 7.72
C ILE A 449 4.08 -1.24 6.40
N LEU A 450 3.03 -0.43 6.43
CA LEU A 450 2.42 0.20 5.27
C LEU A 450 2.73 1.70 5.23
N VAL A 451 3.14 2.21 4.07
CA VAL A 451 3.18 3.64 3.80
C VAL A 451 2.21 4.03 2.67
N LEU A 452 1.37 5.03 2.94
CA LEU A 452 0.51 5.67 1.95
C LEU A 452 1.22 6.91 1.42
N ALA A 453 1.64 6.88 0.15
CA ALA A 453 2.43 7.93 -0.46
C ALA A 453 1.63 8.72 -1.51
N GLY A 454 2.02 9.99 -1.71
CA GLY A 454 1.52 10.87 -2.76
C GLY A 454 0.78 12.09 -2.23
N LYS A 455 -0.21 11.89 -1.35
CA LYS A 455 -1.10 12.96 -0.87
C LYS A 455 -0.68 13.58 0.46
N GLY A 456 -0.05 12.83 1.35
CA GLY A 456 0.46 13.35 2.62
C GLY A 456 -0.61 14.09 3.44
N HIS A 457 -0.51 15.42 3.50
CA HIS A 457 -1.46 16.28 4.23
C HIS A 457 -2.63 16.77 3.35
N GLU A 458 -2.56 16.60 2.03
CA GLU A 458 -3.60 17.01 1.09
C GLU A 458 -4.91 16.25 1.31
N THR A 459 -5.99 17.00 1.38
CA THR A 459 -7.36 16.47 1.40
C THR A 459 -8.02 16.63 0.03
N GLY A 460 -8.85 15.67 -0.34
CA GLY A 460 -9.65 15.65 -1.55
C GLY A 460 -9.00 14.90 -2.72
N GLN A 461 -9.84 14.46 -3.66
CA GLN A 461 -9.44 13.81 -4.90
C GLN A 461 -10.04 14.54 -6.09
N LEU A 462 -9.19 15.17 -6.91
CA LEU A 462 -9.64 15.93 -8.08
C LEU A 462 -9.81 15.02 -9.30
N ILE A 463 -11.05 14.83 -9.75
CA ILE A 463 -11.42 13.98 -10.88
C ILE A 463 -12.32 14.79 -11.83
N LYS A 464 -11.87 14.99 -13.07
CA LYS A 464 -12.60 15.74 -14.13
C LYS A 464 -13.18 17.08 -13.66
N GLY A 465 -12.40 17.82 -12.87
CA GLY A 465 -12.79 19.14 -12.35
C GLY A 465 -13.64 19.12 -11.06
N VAL A 466 -14.01 17.95 -10.55
CA VAL A 466 -14.77 17.80 -9.30
C VAL A 466 -13.84 17.36 -8.17
N MET A 467 -13.89 18.05 -7.03
CA MET A 467 -13.14 17.70 -5.82
C MET A 467 -13.99 16.77 -4.94
N HIS A 468 -13.62 15.49 -4.88
CA HIS A 468 -14.28 14.51 -4.02
C HIS A 468 -13.63 14.51 -2.63
N PRO A 469 -14.38 14.46 -1.51
CA PRO A 469 -13.80 14.36 -0.17
C PRO A 469 -12.95 13.09 -0.01
N PHE A 470 -11.73 13.24 0.48
CA PHE A 470 -10.80 12.13 0.69
C PHE A 470 -9.64 12.53 1.62
N ASP A 471 -9.23 11.66 2.55
CA ASP A 471 -8.01 11.85 3.36
C ASP A 471 -7.37 10.48 3.62
N ASP A 472 -6.10 10.31 3.22
CA ASP A 472 -5.36 9.06 3.43
C ASP A 472 -5.32 8.64 4.90
N ARG A 473 -5.26 9.60 5.83
CA ARG A 473 -5.19 9.35 7.28
C ARG A 473 -6.52 8.84 7.82
N GLU A 474 -7.63 9.42 7.37
CA GLU A 474 -8.96 8.98 7.79
C GLU A 474 -9.29 7.60 7.23
N GLU A 475 -9.03 7.38 5.94
CA GLU A 475 -9.24 6.08 5.29
C GLU A 475 -8.35 4.99 5.90
N ALA A 476 -7.09 5.30 6.26
CA ALA A 476 -6.22 4.38 6.98
C ALA A 476 -6.76 4.01 8.36
N ARG A 477 -7.20 4.98 9.18
CA ARG A 477 -7.79 4.71 10.51
C ARG A 477 -9.05 3.86 10.40
N LYS A 478 -9.89 4.15 9.42
CA LYS A 478 -11.09 3.35 9.11
C LYS A 478 -10.72 1.93 8.72
N ALA A 479 -9.77 1.77 7.80
CA ALA A 479 -9.28 0.46 7.35
C ALA A 479 -8.65 -0.36 8.49
N ILE A 480 -7.90 0.25 9.41
CA ILE A 480 -7.35 -0.42 10.60
C ILE A 480 -8.49 -0.94 11.48
N LYS A 481 -9.48 -0.10 11.77
CA LYS A 481 -10.64 -0.47 12.58
C LYS A 481 -11.44 -1.61 11.94
N GLU A 482 -11.66 -1.55 10.62
CA GLU A 482 -12.32 -2.61 9.85
C GLU A 482 -11.52 -3.92 9.91
N ALA A 483 -10.21 -3.87 9.69
CA ALA A 483 -9.35 -5.06 9.70
C ALA A 483 -9.22 -5.72 11.09
N ASP A 484 -9.39 -4.95 12.16
CA ASP A 484 -9.32 -5.42 13.55
C ASP A 484 -10.69 -5.76 14.16
N THR A 485 -11.76 -5.65 13.35
CA THR A 485 -13.09 -6.14 13.70
C THR A 485 -13.08 -7.68 13.64
N PRO A 486 -13.50 -8.38 14.72
CA PRO A 486 -13.52 -9.84 14.72
C PRO A 486 -14.50 -10.37 13.67
N LEU A 487 -14.12 -11.50 13.06
CA LEU A 487 -14.99 -12.24 12.14
C LEU A 487 -16.19 -12.82 12.89
N TRP A 488 -15.95 -13.31 14.10
CA TRP A 488 -16.96 -13.79 15.05
C TRP A 488 -16.53 -13.45 16.47
N THR A 489 -17.50 -13.32 17.37
CA THR A 489 -17.21 -13.51 18.81
C THR A 489 -17.71 -14.88 19.26
N ALA A 490 -17.18 -15.39 20.37
CA ALA A 490 -17.64 -16.67 20.94
C ALA A 490 -19.15 -16.65 21.23
N GLN A 491 -19.69 -15.51 21.68
CA GLN A 491 -21.14 -15.34 21.87
C GLN A 491 -21.93 -15.34 20.55
N GLU A 492 -21.40 -14.74 19.49
CA GLU A 492 -22.02 -14.83 18.17
C GLU A 492 -22.05 -16.27 17.65
N ILE A 493 -20.97 -17.03 17.86
CA ILE A 493 -20.89 -18.45 17.47
C ILE A 493 -21.87 -19.27 18.30
N ALA A 494 -21.90 -19.12 19.62
CA ALA A 494 -22.84 -19.83 20.49
C ALA A 494 -24.29 -19.57 20.07
N LYS A 495 -24.64 -18.32 19.79
CA LYS A 495 -25.97 -17.96 19.27
C LYS A 495 -26.27 -18.60 17.91
N ALA A 496 -25.32 -18.55 16.97
CA ALA A 496 -25.51 -19.11 15.63
C ALA A 496 -25.62 -20.64 15.63
N THR A 497 -25.03 -21.31 16.60
CA THR A 497 -24.90 -22.78 16.66
C THR A 497 -25.78 -23.45 17.70
N GLU A 498 -26.60 -22.67 18.43
CA GLU A 498 -27.33 -23.13 19.62
C GLU A 498 -26.40 -23.75 20.69
N GLY A 499 -25.14 -23.32 20.70
CA GLY A 499 -24.10 -23.76 21.62
C GLY A 499 -24.03 -22.94 22.90
N LYS A 500 -22.99 -23.21 23.70
CA LYS A 500 -22.68 -22.48 24.94
C LYS A 500 -21.23 -22.01 24.94
N ALA A 501 -21.03 -20.73 25.30
CA ALA A 501 -19.71 -20.14 25.52
C ALA A 501 -19.67 -19.56 26.94
N ALA A 502 -18.69 -19.97 27.75
CA ALA A 502 -18.57 -19.53 29.15
C ALA A 502 -17.97 -18.11 29.27
N ALA A 503 -17.16 -17.70 28.30
CA ALA A 503 -16.61 -16.35 28.17
C ALA A 503 -16.71 -15.89 26.71
N ASP A 504 -16.59 -14.58 26.49
CA ASP A 504 -16.49 -14.04 25.13
C ASP A 504 -15.03 -13.87 24.71
N PHE A 505 -14.75 -14.12 23.43
CA PHE A 505 -13.43 -13.91 22.82
C PHE A 505 -13.57 -13.60 21.33
N ASP A 506 -12.63 -12.81 20.82
CA ASP A 506 -12.58 -12.37 19.42
C ASP A 506 -11.96 -13.46 18.53
N VAL A 507 -12.66 -13.84 17.46
CA VAL A 507 -12.22 -14.81 16.46
C VAL A 507 -11.97 -14.07 15.14
N TYR A 508 -10.75 -14.19 14.61
CA TYR A 508 -10.32 -13.48 13.39
C TYR A 508 -10.23 -14.38 12.15
N GLY A 509 -10.22 -15.69 12.36
CA GLY A 509 -10.23 -16.69 11.31
C GLY A 509 -10.75 -18.02 11.84
N LEU A 510 -10.94 -18.99 10.97
CA LEU A 510 -11.43 -20.32 11.32
C LEU A 510 -10.48 -21.35 10.75
N SER A 511 -10.22 -22.46 11.43
CA SER A 511 -9.49 -23.59 10.86
C SER A 511 -10.03 -24.93 11.36
N ILE A 512 -9.91 -25.95 10.51
CA ILE A 512 -10.19 -27.36 10.84
C ILE A 512 -8.90 -28.19 10.88
N ASP A 513 -7.73 -27.56 10.72
CA ASP A 513 -6.42 -28.21 10.64
C ASP A 513 -5.39 -27.44 11.46
N THR A 514 -4.85 -28.07 12.51
CA THR A 514 -3.88 -27.47 13.44
C THR A 514 -2.58 -27.04 12.78
N ARG A 515 -2.25 -27.56 11.59
CA ARG A 515 -1.08 -27.14 10.81
C ARG A 515 -1.26 -25.77 10.15
N THR A 516 -2.50 -25.29 10.05
CA THR A 516 -2.84 -24.03 9.38
C THR A 516 -3.35 -22.95 10.33
N ILE A 517 -3.38 -23.22 11.64
CA ILE A 517 -3.80 -22.28 12.67
C ILE A 517 -2.92 -21.03 12.65
N LYS A 518 -3.57 -19.87 12.61
CA LYS A 518 -2.98 -18.56 12.86
C LYS A 518 -3.43 -18.04 14.23
N LYS A 519 -2.64 -17.11 14.78
CA LYS A 519 -2.99 -16.42 16.02
C LYS A 519 -4.36 -15.73 15.87
N GLY A 520 -5.29 -16.02 16.79
CA GLY A 520 -6.65 -15.48 16.77
C GLY A 520 -7.67 -16.32 16.00
N ASP A 521 -7.29 -17.46 15.43
CA ASP A 521 -8.23 -18.38 14.78
C ASP A 521 -9.11 -19.13 15.80
N LEU A 522 -10.30 -19.53 15.40
CA LEU A 522 -11.08 -20.59 16.06
C LEU A 522 -10.76 -21.93 15.42
N PHE A 523 -10.39 -22.92 16.23
CA PHE A 523 -10.23 -24.29 15.76
C PHE A 523 -11.54 -25.06 15.89
N ILE A 524 -12.01 -25.65 14.79
CA ILE A 524 -13.25 -26.42 14.74
C ILE A 524 -12.91 -27.91 14.76
N ALA A 525 -13.24 -28.58 15.87
CA ALA A 525 -12.88 -29.97 16.13
C ALA A 525 -13.81 -30.96 15.43
N LEU A 526 -13.63 -31.15 14.11
CA LEU A 526 -14.40 -32.13 13.34
C LEU A 526 -13.94 -33.56 13.61
N LYS A 527 -14.89 -34.50 13.70
CA LYS A 527 -14.59 -35.94 13.82
C LYS A 527 -14.48 -36.57 12.44
N GLY A 528 -13.29 -37.01 12.06
CA GLY A 528 -13.04 -37.74 10.80
C GLY A 528 -12.98 -39.26 10.99
N GLU A 529 -12.84 -40.00 9.89
CA GLU A 529 -12.76 -41.47 9.91
C GLU A 529 -11.49 -42.01 10.59
N LYS A 530 -10.38 -41.26 10.50
CA LYS A 530 -9.03 -41.66 10.99
C LYS A 530 -8.52 -40.87 12.18
N SER A 531 -9.17 -39.75 12.52
CA SER A 531 -8.74 -38.85 13.59
C SER A 531 -9.94 -38.07 14.12
N ASP A 532 -10.01 -37.89 15.43
CA ASP A 532 -10.96 -36.99 16.07
C ASP A 532 -10.29 -35.63 16.30
N GLY A 533 -10.87 -34.56 15.76
CA GLY A 533 -10.34 -33.20 15.91
C GLY A 533 -10.26 -32.74 17.38
N HIS A 534 -11.07 -33.31 18.27
CA HIS A 534 -11.07 -32.96 19.70
C HIS A 534 -9.71 -33.21 20.36
N ASP A 535 -8.99 -34.24 19.91
CA ASP A 535 -7.69 -34.62 20.45
C ASP A 535 -6.59 -33.59 20.13
N HIS A 536 -6.86 -32.68 19.18
CA HIS A 536 -5.93 -31.64 18.72
C HIS A 536 -6.28 -30.24 19.24
N ALA A 537 -7.34 -30.09 20.04
CA ALA A 537 -7.81 -28.80 20.53
C ALA A 537 -6.75 -28.05 21.36
N THR A 538 -6.05 -28.75 22.25
CA THR A 538 -4.97 -28.17 23.07
C THR A 538 -3.78 -27.74 22.22
N GLU A 539 -3.43 -28.50 21.17
CA GLU A 539 -2.38 -28.12 20.23
C GLU A 539 -2.75 -26.82 19.49
N ALA A 540 -4.00 -26.68 19.06
CA ALA A 540 -4.48 -25.48 18.39
C ALA A 540 -4.37 -24.23 19.28
N LEU A 541 -4.77 -24.34 20.55
CA LEU A 541 -4.65 -23.25 21.52
C LEU A 541 -3.17 -22.87 21.77
N ASN A 542 -2.29 -23.85 21.92
CA ASN A 542 -0.84 -23.61 22.07
C ASN A 542 -0.22 -22.92 20.85
N LYS A 543 -0.78 -23.13 19.65
CA LYS A 543 -0.41 -22.42 18.41
C LYS A 543 -1.03 -21.03 18.28
N GLY A 544 -1.83 -20.60 19.26
CA GLY A 544 -2.39 -19.25 19.34
C GLY A 544 -3.84 -19.12 18.87
N ALA A 545 -4.58 -20.22 18.71
CA ALA A 545 -6.02 -20.14 18.50
C ALA A 545 -6.69 -19.35 19.64
N ALA A 546 -7.64 -18.47 19.31
CA ALA A 546 -8.41 -17.70 20.30
C ALA A 546 -9.34 -18.63 21.11
N GLY A 547 -9.83 -19.70 20.49
CA GLY A 547 -10.67 -20.70 21.13
C GLY A 547 -10.93 -21.91 20.24
N VAL A 548 -11.77 -22.82 20.72
CA VAL A 548 -12.15 -24.05 20.03
C VAL A 548 -13.66 -24.25 19.96
N LEU A 549 -14.17 -24.82 18.86
CA LEU A 549 -15.55 -25.29 18.72
C LEU A 549 -15.57 -26.81 18.85
N VAL A 550 -16.22 -27.32 19.89
CA VAL A 550 -16.14 -28.73 20.30
C VAL A 550 -17.52 -29.28 20.69
N SER A 551 -17.76 -30.58 20.52
CA SER A 551 -18.97 -31.24 21.03
C SER A 551 -18.83 -31.84 22.42
N ARG A 552 -17.59 -32.01 22.87
CA ARG A 552 -17.22 -32.35 24.25
C ARG A 552 -16.01 -31.53 24.66
N LEU A 553 -15.94 -31.10 25.91
CA LEU A 553 -14.77 -30.37 26.41
C LEU A 553 -13.57 -31.33 26.51
N PRO A 554 -12.48 -31.13 25.75
CA PRO A 554 -11.28 -31.98 25.84
C PRO A 554 -10.46 -31.67 27.08
N ASP A 555 -9.69 -32.65 27.57
CA ASP A 555 -8.78 -32.46 28.70
C ASP A 555 -7.71 -31.39 28.38
N GLY A 556 -7.50 -30.46 29.31
CA GLY A 556 -6.55 -29.36 29.15
C GLY A 556 -7.09 -28.13 28.41
N VAL A 557 -8.36 -28.14 27.98
CA VAL A 557 -9.05 -26.98 27.41
C VAL A 557 -9.94 -26.33 28.47
N SER A 558 -9.80 -25.01 28.66
CA SER A 558 -10.66 -24.23 29.55
C SER A 558 -12.03 -23.97 28.90
N GLU A 559 -13.11 -24.02 29.69
CA GLU A 559 -14.47 -23.64 29.23
C GLU A 559 -14.52 -22.20 28.70
N ASN A 560 -13.68 -21.30 29.22
CA ASN A 560 -13.60 -19.91 28.77
C ASN A 560 -13.01 -19.75 27.36
N GLN A 561 -12.40 -20.81 26.82
CA GLN A 561 -11.80 -20.84 25.48
C GLN A 561 -12.54 -21.80 24.55
N ALA A 562 -13.73 -22.28 24.94
CA ALA A 562 -14.50 -23.24 24.19
C ALA A 562 -15.92 -22.75 23.90
N VAL A 563 -16.39 -23.02 22.69
CA VAL A 563 -17.82 -23.04 22.38
C VAL A 563 -18.24 -24.50 22.29
N ILE A 564 -19.11 -24.93 23.20
CA ILE A 564 -19.58 -26.31 23.29
C ILE A 564 -20.91 -26.42 22.54
N VAL A 565 -20.98 -27.33 21.57
CA VAL A 565 -22.14 -27.60 20.71
C VAL A 565 -22.58 -29.06 20.78
N ALA A 566 -23.75 -29.40 20.26
CA ALA A 566 -24.17 -30.81 20.19
C ALA A 566 -23.39 -31.61 19.13
N ASP A 567 -23.15 -30.98 17.97
CA ASP A 567 -22.43 -31.57 16.83
C ASP A 567 -21.62 -30.48 16.13
N THR A 568 -20.31 -30.70 15.97
CA THR A 568 -19.39 -29.71 15.40
C THR A 568 -19.57 -29.50 13.90
N MET A 569 -19.99 -30.52 13.15
CA MET A 569 -20.23 -30.41 11.71
C MET A 569 -21.52 -29.64 11.44
N LYS A 570 -22.59 -29.98 12.17
CA LYS A 570 -23.85 -29.24 12.10
C LYS A 570 -23.67 -27.79 12.55
N ALA A 571 -22.88 -27.55 13.59
CA ALA A 571 -22.53 -26.20 14.03
C ALA A 571 -21.80 -25.41 12.93
N LEU A 572 -20.87 -26.03 12.18
CA LEU A 572 -20.20 -25.39 11.05
C LEU A 572 -21.19 -25.01 9.93
N GLU A 573 -22.16 -25.86 9.61
CA GLU A 573 -23.24 -25.56 8.65
C GLU A 573 -24.13 -24.40 9.13
N MET A 574 -24.49 -24.37 10.42
CA MET A 574 -25.26 -23.29 11.02
C MET A 574 -24.48 -21.97 11.02
N MET A 575 -23.18 -22.00 11.30
CA MET A 575 -22.30 -20.83 11.16
C MET A 575 -22.23 -20.33 9.71
N ALA A 576 -22.13 -21.24 8.75
CA ALA A 576 -22.13 -20.90 7.32
C ALA A 576 -23.44 -20.21 6.90
N HIS A 577 -24.58 -20.75 7.31
CA HIS A 577 -25.90 -20.15 7.09
C HIS A 577 -26.00 -18.77 7.76
N ALA A 578 -25.60 -18.66 9.02
CA ALA A 578 -25.58 -17.37 9.72
C ALA A 578 -24.64 -16.34 9.05
N ALA A 579 -23.50 -16.79 8.49
CA ALA A 579 -22.59 -15.94 7.73
C ALA A 579 -23.20 -15.43 6.42
N ARG A 580 -23.93 -16.29 5.71
CA ARG A 580 -24.67 -15.93 4.48
C ARG A 580 -25.72 -14.86 4.76
N HIS A 581 -26.47 -14.99 5.85
CA HIS A 581 -27.58 -14.09 6.19
C HIS A 581 -27.15 -12.77 6.86
N ARG A 582 -25.98 -12.73 7.52
CA ARG A 582 -25.44 -11.50 8.13
C ARG A 582 -24.68 -10.60 7.14
N SER A 583 -24.45 -11.06 5.90
CA SER A 583 -23.71 -10.33 4.87
C SER A 583 -24.64 -9.90 3.73
N ALA A 584 -24.37 -8.72 3.16
CA ALA A 584 -25.06 -8.23 1.98
C ALA A 584 -24.40 -8.68 0.65
N ALA A 585 -23.38 -9.53 0.72
CA ALA A 585 -22.60 -9.97 -0.43
C ALA A 585 -23.47 -10.59 -1.52
N LYS A 586 -23.18 -10.29 -2.78
CA LYS A 586 -23.70 -11.05 -3.92
C LYS A 586 -22.98 -12.37 -4.03
N ILE A 587 -23.71 -13.48 -3.90
CA ILE A 587 -23.14 -14.83 -3.91
C ILE A 587 -23.21 -15.41 -5.31
N ILE A 588 -22.05 -15.79 -5.84
CA ILE A 588 -21.88 -16.43 -7.14
C ILE A 588 -21.46 -17.89 -6.92
N GLY A 589 -22.36 -18.83 -7.21
CA GLY A 589 -22.09 -20.27 -7.19
C GLY A 589 -21.55 -20.78 -8.52
N ILE A 590 -20.45 -21.54 -8.50
CA ILE A 590 -19.82 -22.08 -9.71
C ILE A 590 -19.74 -23.60 -9.62
N THR A 591 -20.25 -24.29 -10.64
CA THR A 591 -20.06 -25.73 -10.80
C THR A 591 -19.78 -26.13 -12.27
N GLY A 592 -19.63 -27.43 -12.49
CA GLY A 592 -19.25 -28.03 -13.78
C GLY A 592 -18.30 -29.21 -13.62
N SER A 593 -18.03 -29.93 -14.71
CA SER A 593 -17.01 -31.00 -14.76
C SER A 593 -15.61 -30.43 -14.96
N SER A 594 -15.46 -29.39 -15.78
CA SER A 594 -14.18 -28.70 -16.05
C SER A 594 -14.37 -27.18 -16.11
N GLY A 595 -13.33 -26.41 -15.74
CA GLY A 595 -13.35 -24.94 -15.80
C GLY A 595 -13.66 -24.22 -14.48
N LYS A 596 -14.25 -24.90 -13.49
CA LYS A 596 -14.65 -24.33 -12.18
C LYS A 596 -13.61 -23.38 -11.54
N THR A 597 -12.42 -23.90 -11.26
CA THR A 597 -11.37 -23.14 -10.58
C THR A 597 -10.86 -21.98 -11.43
N SER A 598 -10.70 -22.16 -12.75
CA SER A 598 -10.28 -21.08 -13.64
C SER A 598 -11.31 -19.95 -13.67
N THR A 599 -12.60 -20.28 -13.78
CA THR A 599 -13.71 -19.31 -13.72
C THR A 599 -13.75 -18.59 -12.37
N LYS A 600 -13.59 -19.31 -11.26
CA LYS A 600 -13.54 -18.75 -9.91
C LYS A 600 -12.39 -17.74 -9.76
N GLU A 601 -11.19 -18.08 -10.23
CA GLU A 601 -10.04 -17.16 -10.14
C GLU A 601 -10.17 -15.95 -11.09
N MET A 602 -10.78 -16.11 -12.27
CA MET A 602 -11.13 -14.99 -13.14
C MET A 602 -12.10 -14.03 -12.44
N LEU A 603 -13.20 -14.54 -11.88
CA LEU A 603 -14.17 -13.73 -11.14
C LEU A 603 -13.55 -13.07 -9.91
N LYS A 604 -12.78 -13.82 -9.11
CA LYS A 604 -12.06 -13.28 -7.96
C LYS A 604 -11.17 -12.12 -8.37
N THR A 605 -10.38 -12.27 -9.43
CA THR A 605 -9.45 -11.24 -9.91
C THR A 605 -10.19 -9.99 -10.38
N ALA A 606 -11.24 -10.19 -11.17
CA ALA A 606 -12.04 -9.10 -11.72
C ALA A 606 -12.87 -8.37 -10.64
N LEU A 607 -13.46 -9.09 -9.68
CA LEU A 607 -14.29 -8.50 -8.62
C LEU A 607 -13.44 -7.85 -7.53
N THR A 608 -12.26 -8.37 -7.22
CA THR A 608 -11.34 -7.77 -6.22
C THR A 608 -10.87 -6.38 -6.65
N SER A 609 -10.77 -6.10 -7.96
CA SER A 609 -10.38 -4.77 -8.44
C SER A 609 -11.48 -3.70 -8.29
N VAL A 610 -12.72 -4.13 -8.02
CA VAL A 610 -13.89 -3.24 -7.93
C VAL A 610 -14.66 -3.33 -6.59
N GLY A 611 -14.38 -4.32 -5.74
CA GLY A 611 -14.98 -4.45 -4.41
C GLY A 611 -14.43 -5.61 -3.57
N LYS A 612 -14.86 -5.68 -2.31
CA LYS A 612 -14.40 -6.68 -1.34
C LYS A 612 -14.93 -8.06 -1.72
N THR A 613 -14.03 -8.93 -2.15
CA THR A 613 -14.38 -10.24 -2.71
C THR A 613 -13.89 -11.37 -1.80
N HIS A 614 -14.81 -12.24 -1.38
CA HIS A 614 -14.52 -13.49 -0.68
C HIS A 614 -14.59 -14.68 -1.65
N THR A 615 -13.82 -15.73 -1.43
CA THR A 615 -13.81 -16.88 -2.35
C THR A 615 -13.41 -18.20 -1.69
N THR A 616 -13.82 -19.31 -2.29
CA THR A 616 -13.37 -20.65 -1.92
C THR A 616 -11.85 -20.78 -2.02
N LEU A 617 -11.22 -21.18 -0.92
CA LEU A 617 -9.77 -21.39 -0.84
C LEU A 617 -9.40 -22.82 -1.22
N GLY A 618 -8.37 -23.00 -2.05
CA GLY A 618 -7.83 -24.31 -2.41
C GLY A 618 -8.90 -25.26 -2.97
N ASN A 619 -8.99 -26.45 -2.38
CA ASN A 619 -9.93 -27.52 -2.74
C ASN A 619 -11.13 -27.61 -1.78
N LEU A 620 -11.47 -26.53 -1.07
CA LEU A 620 -12.59 -26.48 -0.12
C LEU A 620 -13.97 -26.37 -0.80
N ASN A 621 -14.22 -27.20 -1.82
CA ASN A 621 -15.43 -27.17 -2.65
C ASN A 621 -16.42 -28.30 -2.33
N ASN A 622 -16.18 -29.06 -1.26
CA ASN A 622 -17.04 -30.16 -0.81
C ASN A 622 -17.94 -29.75 0.38
N ASN A 623 -18.69 -30.71 0.92
CA ASN A 623 -19.62 -30.54 2.04
C ASN A 623 -19.00 -30.02 3.35
N ILE A 624 -17.69 -30.10 3.55
CA ILE A 624 -16.99 -29.50 4.71
C ILE A 624 -16.38 -28.15 4.34
N GLY A 625 -15.72 -28.10 3.18
CA GLY A 625 -14.98 -26.93 2.74
C GLY A 625 -15.86 -25.74 2.37
N MET A 626 -17.04 -25.98 1.79
CA MET A 626 -17.95 -24.92 1.41
C MET A 626 -18.56 -24.23 2.64
N PRO A 627 -19.12 -24.94 3.66
CA PRO A 627 -19.53 -24.31 4.90
C PRO A 627 -18.40 -23.53 5.60
N LEU A 628 -17.19 -24.10 5.66
CA LEU A 628 -16.02 -23.39 6.20
C LEU A 628 -15.70 -22.12 5.42
N THR A 629 -15.83 -22.15 4.09
CA THR A 629 -15.65 -20.96 3.24
C THR A 629 -16.65 -19.88 3.61
N LEU A 630 -17.94 -20.20 3.71
CA LEU A 630 -18.97 -19.21 4.07
C LEU A 630 -18.80 -18.70 5.50
N ALA A 631 -18.52 -19.58 6.47
CA ALA A 631 -18.27 -19.18 7.85
C ALA A 631 -17.07 -18.24 8.00
N ARG A 632 -16.10 -18.31 7.08
CA ARG A 632 -14.95 -17.38 6.99
C ARG A 632 -15.28 -16.03 6.33
N MET A 633 -16.50 -15.84 5.82
CA MET A 633 -16.88 -14.61 5.10
C MET A 633 -17.09 -13.43 6.05
N PRO A 634 -16.36 -12.31 5.86
CA PRO A 634 -16.59 -11.07 6.59
C PRO A 634 -17.98 -10.48 6.32
N LYS A 635 -18.55 -9.78 7.32
CA LYS A 635 -19.90 -9.20 7.24
C LYS A 635 -20.04 -8.17 6.11
N ASP A 636 -19.00 -7.36 5.92
CA ASP A 636 -18.89 -6.26 4.94
C ASP A 636 -18.38 -6.70 3.56
N THR A 637 -18.51 -7.99 3.21
CA THR A 637 -18.16 -8.50 1.88
C THR A 637 -19.13 -7.99 0.82
N ASP A 638 -18.64 -7.56 -0.34
CA ASP A 638 -19.45 -7.12 -1.48
C ASP A 638 -19.82 -8.29 -2.40
N PHE A 639 -18.87 -9.19 -2.64
CA PHE A 639 -19.02 -10.34 -3.55
C PHE A 639 -18.45 -11.62 -2.93
N ALA A 640 -19.12 -12.76 -3.11
CA ALA A 640 -18.58 -14.05 -2.72
C ALA A 640 -18.62 -15.05 -3.88
N VAL A 641 -17.47 -15.58 -4.28
CA VAL A 641 -17.35 -16.53 -5.40
C VAL A 641 -17.11 -17.93 -4.83
N ILE A 642 -18.14 -18.77 -4.88
CA ILE A 642 -18.19 -20.08 -4.21
C ILE A 642 -18.11 -21.20 -5.24
N GLU A 643 -16.99 -21.93 -5.24
CA GLU A 643 -16.82 -23.15 -6.05
C GLU A 643 -17.47 -24.34 -5.36
N MET A 644 -18.33 -25.08 -6.06
CA MET A 644 -19.06 -26.25 -5.54
C MET A 644 -18.82 -27.50 -6.39
N GLY A 645 -18.31 -28.55 -5.76
CA GLY A 645 -18.01 -29.86 -6.35
C GLY A 645 -18.80 -30.98 -5.67
N ILE A 646 -19.21 -31.97 -6.45
CA ILE A 646 -19.98 -33.14 -5.97
C ILE A 646 -19.39 -34.43 -6.51
N SER A 647 -19.54 -35.50 -5.73
CA SER A 647 -19.26 -36.88 -6.13
C SER A 647 -20.55 -37.68 -6.29
N HIS A 648 -21.58 -37.37 -5.50
CA HIS A 648 -22.89 -38.04 -5.53
C HIS A 648 -24.04 -37.04 -5.73
N ALA A 649 -25.18 -37.55 -6.22
CA ALA A 649 -26.41 -36.77 -6.28
C ALA A 649 -26.89 -36.39 -4.86
N GLY A 650 -27.54 -35.23 -4.72
CA GLY A 650 -28.00 -34.71 -3.43
C GLY A 650 -26.98 -33.83 -2.69
N GLU A 651 -25.67 -34.06 -2.84
CA GLU A 651 -24.63 -33.26 -2.17
C GLU A 651 -24.71 -31.77 -2.56
N MET A 652 -25.01 -31.49 -3.83
CA MET A 652 -25.15 -30.12 -4.33
C MET A 652 -26.38 -29.45 -3.73
N THR A 653 -27.49 -30.20 -3.62
CA THR A 653 -28.73 -29.72 -3.00
C THR A 653 -28.49 -29.20 -1.57
N GLU A 654 -27.71 -29.93 -0.77
CA GLU A 654 -27.40 -29.52 0.61
C GLU A 654 -26.48 -28.30 0.63
N MET A 655 -25.44 -28.26 -0.21
CA MET A 655 -24.54 -27.11 -0.30
C MET A 655 -25.25 -25.83 -0.75
N THR A 656 -26.10 -25.90 -1.77
CA THR A 656 -26.75 -24.70 -2.32
C THR A 656 -27.79 -24.11 -1.38
N LYS A 657 -28.47 -24.94 -0.56
CA LYS A 657 -29.41 -24.46 0.47
C LYS A 657 -28.72 -23.62 1.55
N ILE A 658 -27.43 -23.87 1.82
CA ILE A 658 -26.65 -23.08 2.78
C ILE A 658 -26.11 -21.81 2.09
N ALA A 659 -25.61 -21.93 0.86
CA ALA A 659 -24.98 -20.82 0.16
C ALA A 659 -25.96 -19.79 -0.41
N GLU A 660 -27.17 -20.22 -0.74
CA GLU A 660 -28.24 -19.41 -1.35
C GLU A 660 -27.71 -18.47 -2.46
N PRO A 661 -27.20 -19.01 -3.59
CA PRO A 661 -26.56 -18.19 -4.62
C PRO A 661 -27.55 -17.22 -5.27
N ASP A 662 -27.13 -15.96 -5.45
CA ASP A 662 -27.86 -14.98 -6.27
C ASP A 662 -27.63 -15.24 -7.77
N ILE A 663 -26.45 -15.73 -8.10
CA ILE A 663 -26.03 -16.07 -9.47
C ILE A 663 -25.43 -17.47 -9.45
N ALA A 664 -25.82 -18.34 -10.39
CA ALA A 664 -25.19 -19.64 -10.60
C ALA A 664 -24.63 -19.75 -12.01
N MET A 665 -23.40 -20.27 -12.10
CA MET A 665 -22.78 -20.59 -13.38
C MET A 665 -22.43 -22.07 -13.44
N ILE A 666 -22.92 -22.71 -14.50
CA ILE A 666 -22.49 -24.05 -14.87
C ILE A 666 -21.56 -23.90 -16.07
N THR A 667 -20.30 -24.33 -15.90
CA THR A 667 -19.25 -24.26 -16.92
C THR A 667 -19.48 -25.29 -18.04
N MET A 668 -18.76 -26.41 -18.04
CA MET A 668 -18.92 -27.49 -19.02
C MET A 668 -19.30 -28.81 -18.32
N ILE A 669 -20.23 -29.57 -18.89
CA ILE A 669 -20.60 -30.93 -18.47
C ILE A 669 -19.82 -31.97 -19.28
N GLY A 670 -18.65 -32.34 -18.76
CA GLY A 670 -17.78 -33.40 -19.28
C GLY A 670 -17.98 -34.76 -18.59
N THR A 671 -17.20 -35.75 -19.04
CA THR A 671 -17.22 -37.18 -18.64
C THR A 671 -16.52 -37.50 -17.31
N ALA A 672 -16.42 -36.53 -16.39
CA ALA A 672 -15.90 -36.76 -15.04
C ALA A 672 -16.93 -37.46 -14.14
N HIS A 673 -16.45 -38.26 -13.17
CA HIS A 673 -17.26 -39.00 -12.19
C HIS A 673 -18.18 -40.09 -12.78
N CYS A 674 -17.78 -40.72 -13.90
CA CYS A 674 -18.50 -41.85 -14.50
C CYS A 674 -18.63 -43.07 -13.58
N GLU A 675 -17.84 -43.14 -12.50
CA GLU A 675 -17.96 -44.16 -11.46
C GLU A 675 -19.30 -44.06 -10.69
N PHE A 676 -19.85 -42.85 -10.55
CA PHE A 676 -21.09 -42.59 -9.81
C PHE A 676 -22.27 -42.18 -10.70
N PHE A 677 -22.00 -41.62 -11.89
CA PHE A 677 -23.03 -41.20 -12.86
C PHE A 677 -22.92 -42.00 -14.16
N LYS A 678 -24.02 -42.66 -14.55
CA LYS A 678 -24.03 -43.58 -15.70
C LYS A 678 -24.00 -42.85 -17.05
N THR A 679 -24.57 -41.65 -17.12
CA THR A 679 -24.65 -40.83 -18.34
C THR A 679 -24.28 -39.36 -18.08
N ARG A 680 -23.89 -38.63 -19.13
CA ARG A 680 -23.64 -37.16 -19.04
C ARG A 680 -24.91 -36.38 -18.65
N ALA A 681 -26.09 -36.89 -19.00
CA ALA A 681 -27.36 -36.31 -18.59
C ALA A 681 -27.57 -36.44 -17.08
N ASP A 682 -27.20 -37.58 -16.47
CA ASP A 682 -27.25 -37.76 -15.02
C ASP A 682 -26.31 -36.78 -14.30
N THR A 683 -25.10 -36.58 -14.83
CA THR A 683 -24.15 -35.58 -14.32
C THR A 683 -24.70 -34.15 -14.45
N ALA A 684 -25.37 -33.83 -15.56
CA ALA A 684 -26.02 -32.54 -15.76
C ALA A 684 -27.13 -32.30 -14.74
N VAL A 685 -28.01 -33.28 -14.50
CA VAL A 685 -29.09 -33.19 -13.49
C VAL A 685 -28.50 -32.99 -12.10
N ALA A 686 -27.48 -33.77 -11.73
CA ALA A 686 -26.83 -33.65 -10.42
C ALA A 686 -26.16 -32.28 -10.22
N LYS A 687 -25.57 -31.68 -11.27
CA LYS A 687 -24.99 -30.34 -11.20
C LYS A 687 -26.03 -29.22 -11.24
N ALA A 688 -27.15 -29.45 -11.93
CA ALA A 688 -28.28 -28.52 -11.97
C ALA A 688 -28.98 -28.39 -10.60
N GLU A 689 -28.72 -29.30 -9.66
CA GLU A 689 -29.15 -29.13 -8.26
C GLU A 689 -28.67 -27.82 -7.63
N ILE A 690 -27.64 -27.16 -8.18
CA ILE A 690 -27.20 -25.83 -7.74
C ILE A 690 -28.34 -24.82 -7.75
N PHE A 691 -29.32 -24.96 -8.66
CA PHE A 691 -30.47 -24.08 -8.78
C PHE A 691 -31.48 -24.25 -7.64
N LYS A 692 -31.49 -25.40 -6.94
CA LYS A 692 -32.49 -25.70 -5.89
C LYS A 692 -32.38 -24.80 -4.65
N GLY A 693 -31.21 -24.18 -4.43
CA GLY A 693 -30.97 -23.24 -3.34
C GLY A 693 -31.07 -21.77 -3.77
N MET A 694 -31.37 -21.50 -5.04
CA MET A 694 -31.50 -20.14 -5.54
C MET A 694 -32.91 -19.59 -5.29
N ASN A 695 -32.99 -18.29 -5.06
CA ASN A 695 -34.26 -17.56 -5.05
C ASN A 695 -34.78 -17.35 -6.48
N ALA A 696 -36.09 -17.15 -6.65
CA ALA A 696 -36.73 -16.98 -7.97
C ALA A 696 -36.19 -15.81 -8.81
N GLY A 697 -35.59 -14.79 -8.16
CA GLY A 697 -34.92 -13.66 -8.82
C GLY A 697 -33.45 -13.91 -9.17
N GLY A 698 -32.93 -15.11 -8.95
CA GLY A 698 -31.55 -15.46 -9.25
C GLY A 698 -31.28 -15.64 -10.75
N ILE A 699 -30.01 -15.54 -11.15
CA ILE A 699 -29.59 -15.57 -12.56
C ILE A 699 -28.78 -16.84 -12.84
N ALA A 700 -29.16 -17.62 -13.85
CA ALA A 700 -28.41 -18.79 -14.29
C ALA A 700 -27.59 -18.47 -15.56
N PHE A 701 -26.28 -18.70 -15.52
CA PHE A 701 -25.39 -18.62 -16.68
C PHE A 701 -25.03 -20.02 -17.17
N LEU A 702 -25.44 -20.33 -18.41
CA LEU A 702 -25.26 -21.65 -19.03
C LEU A 702 -24.47 -21.56 -20.34
N ASN A 703 -23.54 -22.49 -20.53
CA ASN A 703 -22.83 -22.65 -21.79
C ASN A 703 -23.76 -23.26 -22.85
N ALA A 704 -24.17 -22.49 -23.85
CA ALA A 704 -25.05 -22.97 -24.92
C ALA A 704 -24.32 -23.82 -25.96
N ASP A 705 -22.97 -23.76 -26.00
CA ASP A 705 -22.18 -24.65 -26.86
C ASP A 705 -22.10 -26.10 -26.28
N ASP A 706 -22.59 -26.34 -25.06
CA ASP A 706 -22.65 -27.66 -24.42
C ASP A 706 -23.92 -28.42 -24.83
N ASP A 707 -23.78 -29.68 -25.24
CA ASP A 707 -24.92 -30.51 -25.66
C ASP A 707 -25.90 -30.85 -24.51
N GLN A 708 -25.50 -30.65 -23.25
CA GLN A 708 -26.36 -30.79 -22.08
C GLN A 708 -27.15 -29.51 -21.75
N TYR A 709 -26.94 -28.39 -22.46
CA TYR A 709 -27.68 -27.15 -22.26
C TYR A 709 -29.21 -27.33 -22.16
N PRO A 710 -29.88 -28.12 -23.03
CA PRO A 710 -31.33 -28.32 -22.93
C PRO A 710 -31.76 -28.96 -21.61
N VAL A 711 -30.96 -29.87 -21.06
CA VAL A 711 -31.21 -30.50 -19.75
C VAL A 711 -31.05 -29.47 -18.65
N LEU A 712 -29.94 -28.73 -18.65
CA LEU A 712 -29.66 -27.70 -17.64
C LEU A 712 -30.72 -26.60 -17.62
N LYS A 713 -31.15 -26.12 -18.80
CA LYS A 713 -32.22 -25.13 -18.94
C LYS A 713 -33.52 -25.64 -18.33
N LYS A 714 -33.93 -26.87 -18.66
CA LYS A 714 -35.15 -27.48 -18.13
C LYS A 714 -35.11 -27.61 -16.60
N GLU A 715 -33.98 -28.00 -16.03
CA GLU A 715 -33.83 -28.09 -14.57
C GLU A 715 -33.85 -26.71 -13.89
N ALA A 716 -33.27 -25.67 -14.52
CA ALA A 716 -33.37 -24.30 -14.03
C ALA A 716 -34.82 -23.79 -14.03
N GLU A 717 -35.56 -24.02 -15.12
CA GLU A 717 -36.98 -23.65 -15.25
C GLU A 717 -37.86 -24.38 -14.22
N LYS A 718 -37.59 -25.66 -13.94
CA LYS A 718 -38.28 -26.42 -12.87
C LYS A 718 -38.07 -25.84 -11.49
N CYS A 719 -36.93 -25.19 -11.25
CA CYS A 719 -36.64 -24.49 -9.99
C CYS A 719 -37.26 -23.08 -9.96
N GLY A 720 -37.98 -22.67 -11.01
CA GLY A 720 -38.68 -21.37 -11.07
C GLY A 720 -37.79 -20.19 -11.50
N LEU A 721 -36.59 -20.44 -12.03
CA LEU A 721 -35.71 -19.40 -12.54
C LEU A 721 -36.21 -18.85 -13.87
N THR A 722 -36.32 -17.53 -13.99
CA THR A 722 -36.79 -16.84 -15.20
C THR A 722 -35.67 -16.12 -15.96
N ASP A 723 -34.58 -15.74 -15.29
CA ASP A 723 -33.40 -15.12 -15.91
C ASP A 723 -32.31 -16.17 -16.19
N ILE A 724 -32.40 -16.80 -17.36
CA ILE A 724 -31.43 -17.78 -17.85
C ILE A 724 -30.65 -17.14 -18.99
N ARG A 725 -29.37 -16.86 -18.77
CA ARG A 725 -28.47 -16.23 -19.74
C ARG A 725 -27.51 -17.25 -20.32
N THR A 726 -27.34 -17.18 -21.62
CA THR A 726 -26.49 -18.10 -22.39
C THR A 726 -25.19 -17.44 -22.80
N PHE A 727 -24.11 -18.21 -22.79
CA PHE A 727 -22.84 -17.81 -23.38
C PHE A 727 -22.35 -18.88 -24.35
N GLY A 728 -21.67 -18.47 -25.41
CA GLY A 728 -21.17 -19.39 -26.43
C GLY A 728 -20.75 -18.70 -27.72
N THR A 729 -20.73 -19.46 -28.81
CA THR A 729 -20.29 -19.01 -30.13
C THR A 729 -21.42 -18.64 -31.08
N ASP A 730 -22.63 -19.13 -30.81
CA ASP A 730 -23.83 -18.75 -31.56
C ASP A 730 -24.20 -17.28 -31.30
N ALA A 731 -24.60 -16.57 -32.36
CA ALA A 731 -24.98 -15.17 -32.31
C ALA A 731 -26.29 -14.90 -31.54
N GLN A 732 -27.10 -15.93 -31.27
CA GLN A 732 -28.32 -15.85 -30.45
C GLN A 732 -28.04 -15.86 -28.94
N ASN A 733 -26.80 -16.16 -28.53
CA ASN A 733 -26.45 -16.16 -27.12
C ASN A 733 -26.45 -14.75 -26.52
N ASN A 734 -26.73 -14.65 -25.22
CA ASN A 734 -26.66 -13.37 -24.52
C ASN A 734 -25.23 -12.81 -24.47
N ILE A 735 -24.24 -13.70 -24.39
CA ILE A 735 -22.82 -13.37 -24.48
C ILE A 735 -22.18 -14.19 -25.60
N VAL A 736 -21.69 -13.51 -26.63
CA VAL A 736 -21.18 -14.13 -27.85
C VAL A 736 -19.68 -13.96 -27.95
N LEU A 737 -18.96 -15.04 -28.22
CA LEU A 737 -17.55 -14.98 -28.59
C LEU A 737 -17.40 -14.50 -30.04
N LEU A 738 -16.68 -13.40 -30.26
CA LEU A 738 -16.43 -12.85 -31.59
C LEU A 738 -15.10 -13.33 -32.17
N HIS A 739 -14.02 -13.25 -31.38
CA HIS A 739 -12.67 -13.55 -31.85
C HIS A 739 -11.73 -13.98 -30.71
N ILE A 740 -10.78 -14.87 -31.02
CA ILE A 740 -9.66 -15.25 -30.15
C ILE A 740 -8.36 -15.04 -30.92
N GLY A 741 -7.52 -14.11 -30.46
CA GLY A 741 -6.17 -13.86 -30.97
C GLY A 741 -5.13 -14.13 -29.88
N GLY A 742 -4.67 -15.37 -29.76
CA GLY A 742 -3.77 -15.77 -28.66
C GLY A 742 -4.45 -15.58 -27.29
N THR A 743 -3.96 -14.62 -26.51
CA THR A 743 -4.52 -14.21 -25.20
C THR A 743 -5.55 -13.09 -25.30
N GLN A 744 -5.78 -12.52 -26.49
CA GLN A 744 -6.75 -11.45 -26.68
C GLN A 744 -8.11 -12.04 -27.08
N ILE A 745 -9.16 -11.63 -26.39
CA ILE A 745 -10.53 -12.11 -26.59
C ILE A 745 -11.41 -10.91 -26.94
N SER A 746 -12.24 -11.06 -27.96
CA SER A 746 -13.33 -10.14 -28.26
C SER A 746 -14.66 -10.85 -28.06
N ALA A 747 -15.57 -10.23 -27.30
CA ALA A 747 -16.88 -10.76 -26.99
C ALA A 747 -17.94 -9.66 -27.08
N LYS A 748 -19.19 -10.06 -27.38
CA LYS A 748 -20.36 -9.18 -27.42
C LYS A 748 -21.29 -9.53 -26.25
N ILE A 749 -21.72 -8.53 -25.49
CA ILE A 749 -22.78 -8.65 -24.48
C ILE A 749 -23.88 -7.67 -24.89
N SER A 750 -25.09 -8.17 -25.13
CA SER A 750 -26.16 -7.36 -25.73
C SER A 750 -25.64 -6.64 -26.99
N ASP A 751 -25.66 -5.31 -27.09
CA ASP A 751 -25.13 -4.56 -28.25
C ASP A 751 -23.70 -4.02 -28.08
N GLN A 752 -23.04 -4.30 -26.96
CA GLN A 752 -21.70 -3.79 -26.67
C GLN A 752 -20.62 -4.85 -26.92
N SER A 753 -19.53 -4.43 -27.56
CA SER A 753 -18.36 -5.26 -27.81
C SER A 753 -17.25 -4.92 -26.82
N TYR A 754 -16.69 -5.95 -26.21
CA TYR A 754 -15.55 -5.84 -25.29
C TYR A 754 -14.36 -6.59 -25.87
N THR A 755 -13.18 -5.97 -25.77
CA THR A 755 -11.91 -6.62 -26.09
C THR A 755 -11.02 -6.58 -24.86
N TYR A 756 -10.51 -7.73 -24.44
CA TYR A 756 -9.71 -7.86 -23.23
C TYR A 756 -8.62 -8.93 -23.39
N ALA A 757 -7.59 -8.82 -22.56
CA ALA A 757 -6.53 -9.82 -22.48
C ALA A 757 -6.85 -10.82 -21.36
N LEU A 758 -6.66 -12.10 -21.64
CA LEU A 758 -6.74 -13.20 -20.69
C LEU A 758 -5.44 -13.99 -20.73
N ARG A 759 -4.69 -13.99 -19.63
CA ARG A 759 -3.39 -14.70 -19.53
C ARG A 759 -3.49 -16.22 -19.49
N LEU A 760 -4.70 -16.78 -19.63
CA LEU A 760 -4.96 -18.20 -19.74
C LEU A 760 -5.18 -18.57 -21.21
N ALA A 761 -4.36 -19.47 -21.73
CA ALA A 761 -4.43 -19.88 -23.13
C ALA A 761 -5.52 -20.92 -23.39
N GLY A 762 -6.09 -20.87 -24.60
CA GLY A 762 -6.99 -21.89 -25.14
C GLY A 762 -8.46 -21.50 -25.20
N ARG A 763 -9.16 -22.03 -26.21
CA ARG A 763 -10.59 -21.74 -26.48
C ARG A 763 -11.51 -21.99 -25.30
N HIS A 764 -11.25 -23.04 -24.52
CA HIS A 764 -12.04 -23.36 -23.32
C HIS A 764 -11.95 -22.27 -22.25
N GLN A 765 -10.80 -21.60 -22.10
CA GLN A 765 -10.65 -20.48 -21.17
C GLN A 765 -11.38 -19.25 -21.69
N ALA A 766 -11.31 -19.00 -23.00
CA ALA A 766 -12.08 -17.94 -23.63
C ALA A 766 -13.60 -18.13 -23.50
N GLN A 767 -14.09 -19.37 -23.60
CA GLN A 767 -15.51 -19.68 -23.36
C GLN A 767 -15.90 -19.45 -21.90
N ASN A 768 -15.08 -19.93 -20.94
CA ASN A 768 -15.33 -19.67 -19.52
C ASN A 768 -15.34 -18.17 -19.20
N SER A 769 -14.46 -17.38 -19.82
CA SER A 769 -14.42 -15.93 -19.60
C SER A 769 -15.65 -15.20 -20.13
N LEU A 770 -16.40 -15.76 -21.10
CA LEU A 770 -17.70 -15.21 -21.52
C LEU A 770 -18.71 -15.22 -20.35
N GLY A 771 -18.80 -16.34 -19.63
CA GLY A 771 -19.66 -16.42 -18.46
C GLY A 771 -19.21 -15.43 -17.37
N VAL A 772 -17.90 -15.28 -17.17
CA VAL A 772 -17.32 -14.30 -16.24
C VAL A 772 -17.76 -12.88 -16.60
N ILE A 773 -17.54 -12.42 -17.84
CA ILE A 773 -17.92 -11.06 -18.24
C ILE A 773 -19.44 -10.85 -18.23
N GLY A 774 -20.22 -11.90 -18.48
CA GLY A 774 -21.67 -11.89 -18.35
C GLY A 774 -22.10 -11.64 -16.89
N ILE A 775 -21.46 -12.31 -15.94
CA ILE A 775 -21.69 -12.12 -14.50
C ILE A 775 -21.27 -10.72 -14.06
N LEU A 776 -20.09 -10.23 -14.50
CA LEU A 776 -19.64 -8.86 -14.20
C LEU A 776 -20.65 -7.83 -14.72
N SER A 777 -21.16 -8.01 -15.93
CA SER A 777 -22.21 -7.16 -16.49
C SER A 777 -23.51 -7.22 -15.69
N ALA A 778 -23.94 -8.42 -15.25
CA ALA A 778 -25.14 -8.59 -14.42
C ALA A 778 -25.01 -7.94 -13.03
N LEU A 779 -23.79 -7.89 -12.47
CA LEU A 779 -23.49 -7.22 -11.21
C LEU A 779 -23.35 -5.70 -11.36
N ASN A 780 -23.38 -5.17 -12.58
CA ASN A 780 -23.24 -3.74 -12.90
C ASN A 780 -21.96 -3.11 -12.31
N VAL A 781 -20.84 -3.85 -12.38
CA VAL A 781 -19.53 -3.36 -11.92
C VAL A 781 -18.84 -2.51 -12.98
N ASP A 782 -17.76 -1.82 -12.60
CA ASP A 782 -16.89 -1.09 -13.54
C ASP A 782 -16.15 -2.06 -14.49
N MET A 783 -16.78 -2.32 -15.64
CA MET A 783 -16.33 -3.28 -16.65
C MET A 783 -14.89 -3.02 -17.14
N PRO A 784 -14.48 -1.80 -17.55
CA PRO A 784 -13.09 -1.51 -17.91
C PRO A 784 -12.06 -1.96 -16.86
N THR A 785 -12.28 -1.61 -15.59
CA THR A 785 -11.38 -1.97 -14.48
C THR A 785 -11.33 -3.48 -14.25
N ALA A 786 -12.49 -4.14 -14.27
CA ALA A 786 -12.61 -5.58 -14.11
C ALA A 786 -11.92 -6.36 -15.25
N LEU A 787 -12.10 -5.93 -16.50
CA LEU A 787 -11.49 -6.55 -17.68
C LEU A 787 -9.98 -6.34 -17.73
N GLN A 788 -9.49 -5.16 -17.32
CA GLN A 788 -8.04 -4.91 -17.21
C GLN A 788 -7.39 -5.87 -16.22
N ALA A 789 -8.05 -6.14 -15.08
CA ALA A 789 -7.55 -7.06 -14.06
C ALA A 789 -7.40 -8.50 -14.58
N LEU A 790 -8.26 -8.96 -15.48
CA LEU A 790 -8.13 -10.28 -16.12
C LEU A 790 -6.82 -10.43 -16.92
N GLY A 791 -6.29 -9.32 -17.46
CA GLY A 791 -4.99 -9.30 -18.14
C GLY A 791 -3.80 -9.48 -17.19
N GLN A 792 -4.01 -9.35 -15.88
CA GLN A 792 -3.00 -9.54 -14.82
C GLN A 792 -3.13 -10.90 -14.12
N LEU A 793 -4.17 -11.66 -14.43
CA LEU A 793 -4.43 -12.97 -13.83
C LEU A 793 -3.21 -13.88 -13.98
N GLN A 794 -2.80 -14.49 -12.87
CA GLN A 794 -1.77 -15.52 -12.86
C GLN A 794 -2.44 -16.89 -12.85
N PRO A 795 -2.03 -17.83 -13.73
CA PRO A 795 -2.55 -19.19 -13.69
C PRO A 795 -2.19 -19.84 -12.35
N VAL A 796 -3.08 -20.67 -11.81
CA VAL A 796 -2.83 -21.42 -10.57
C VAL A 796 -1.79 -22.51 -10.83
N LYS A 797 -0.94 -22.81 -9.84
CA LYS A 797 0.03 -23.93 -9.91
C LYS A 797 -0.66 -25.22 -10.35
N GLY A 798 -0.07 -25.91 -11.33
CA GLY A 798 -0.64 -27.14 -11.89
C GLY A 798 -1.85 -26.96 -12.82
N ARG A 799 -2.17 -25.73 -13.26
CA ARG A 799 -3.35 -25.43 -14.10
C ARG A 799 -3.02 -24.54 -15.30
N GLY A 800 -2.09 -24.98 -16.13
CA GLY A 800 -1.69 -24.31 -17.37
C GLY A 800 -0.71 -23.16 -17.16
N GLN A 801 0.13 -23.22 -16.12
CA GLN A 801 1.22 -22.24 -15.95
C GLN A 801 2.31 -22.48 -17.00
N HIS A 802 2.75 -21.40 -17.64
CA HIS A 802 3.83 -21.45 -18.62
C HIS A 802 5.12 -20.94 -17.98
N PHE A 803 6.23 -21.67 -18.18
CA PHE A 803 7.56 -21.28 -17.74
C PHE A 803 8.52 -21.32 -18.92
N GLU A 804 9.40 -20.33 -19.03
CA GLU A 804 10.59 -20.42 -19.88
C GLU A 804 11.75 -20.94 -19.04
N ILE A 805 12.26 -22.12 -19.39
CA ILE A 805 13.31 -22.79 -18.62
C ILE A 805 14.60 -22.83 -19.46
N PRO A 806 15.73 -22.32 -18.93
CA PRO A 806 17.02 -22.40 -19.62
C PRO A 806 17.47 -23.86 -19.87
N VAL A 807 17.94 -24.14 -21.08
CA VAL A 807 18.53 -25.43 -21.47
C VAL A 807 19.62 -25.24 -22.53
N GLY A 808 20.84 -25.68 -22.21
CA GLY A 808 22.01 -25.47 -23.09
C GLY A 808 22.21 -23.98 -23.41
N ASN A 809 22.25 -23.65 -24.72
CA ASN A 809 22.42 -22.27 -25.21
C ASN A 809 21.08 -21.52 -25.47
N GLY A 810 19.95 -22.04 -24.97
CA GLY A 810 18.63 -21.42 -25.17
C GLY A 810 17.65 -21.76 -24.06
N SER A 811 16.36 -21.81 -24.39
CA SER A 811 15.29 -22.17 -23.44
C SER A 811 14.27 -23.10 -24.08
N PHE A 812 13.47 -23.74 -23.24
CA PHE A 812 12.27 -24.46 -23.67
C PHE A 812 11.07 -23.97 -22.86
N THR A 813 9.88 -24.08 -23.44
CA THR A 813 8.63 -23.70 -22.77
C THR A 813 8.06 -24.91 -22.03
N LEU A 814 7.79 -24.78 -20.73
CA LEU A 814 7.11 -25.78 -19.90
C LEU A 814 5.69 -25.34 -19.57
N ILE A 815 4.70 -26.17 -19.88
CA ILE A 815 3.28 -25.99 -19.53
C ILE A 815 2.94 -26.96 -18.40
N ASP A 816 2.71 -26.43 -17.20
CA ASP A 816 2.34 -27.18 -16.00
C ASP A 816 0.81 -27.27 -15.86
N ASP A 817 0.23 -28.41 -16.23
CA ASP A 817 -1.18 -28.76 -16.05
C ASP A 817 -1.33 -30.08 -15.26
N ALA A 818 -0.48 -30.25 -14.24
CA ALA A 818 -0.28 -31.49 -13.51
C ALA A 818 -1.25 -31.73 -12.32
N TYR A 819 -2.37 -31.00 -12.25
CA TYR A 819 -3.29 -31.07 -11.10
C TYR A 819 -4.55 -31.91 -11.32
N ASN A 820 -5.29 -31.67 -12.41
CA ASN A 820 -6.53 -32.40 -12.70
C ASN A 820 -6.56 -32.88 -14.14
N ALA A 821 -7.03 -34.12 -14.31
CA ALA A 821 -7.15 -34.73 -15.62
C ALA A 821 -8.45 -35.50 -15.77
N ASN A 822 -9.14 -35.18 -16.84
CA ASN A 822 -10.28 -35.86 -17.42
C ASN A 822 -10.16 -35.73 -18.96
N PRO A 823 -10.94 -36.47 -19.75
CA PRO A 823 -10.81 -36.47 -21.20
C PRO A 823 -10.87 -35.06 -21.81
N GLU A 824 -11.83 -34.22 -21.40
CA GLU A 824 -12.02 -32.89 -22.00
C GLU A 824 -10.88 -31.92 -21.65
N SER A 825 -10.37 -31.98 -20.41
CA SER A 825 -9.22 -31.19 -20.00
C SER A 825 -7.95 -31.65 -20.71
N MET A 826 -7.75 -32.96 -20.88
CA MET A 826 -6.63 -33.54 -21.65
C MET A 826 -6.63 -33.01 -23.08
N GLN A 827 -7.76 -33.12 -23.76
CA GLN A 827 -7.93 -32.57 -25.11
C GLN A 827 -7.69 -31.06 -25.17
N ALA A 828 -8.16 -30.30 -24.18
CA ALA A 828 -7.94 -28.87 -24.12
C ALA A 828 -6.45 -28.53 -24.00
N GLY A 829 -5.70 -29.20 -23.12
CA GLY A 829 -4.25 -29.01 -22.98
C GLY A 829 -3.48 -29.40 -24.25
N ILE A 830 -3.84 -30.53 -24.87
CA ILE A 830 -3.25 -30.98 -26.14
C ILE A 830 -3.48 -29.96 -27.26
N ARG A 831 -4.69 -29.39 -27.37
CA ARG A 831 -5.00 -28.34 -28.35
C ARG A 831 -4.22 -27.04 -28.10
N VAL A 832 -4.03 -26.66 -26.83
CA VAL A 832 -3.18 -25.51 -26.50
C VAL A 832 -1.77 -25.75 -27.01
N LEU A 833 -1.17 -26.90 -26.69
CA LEU A 833 0.17 -27.25 -27.18
C LEU A 833 0.22 -27.31 -28.73
N GLY A 834 -0.78 -27.91 -29.37
CA GLY A 834 -0.88 -28.00 -30.83
C GLY A 834 -0.96 -26.64 -31.54
N SER A 835 -1.57 -25.64 -30.89
CA SER A 835 -1.65 -24.27 -31.41
C SER A 835 -0.33 -23.48 -31.28
N MET A 836 0.62 -23.97 -30.49
CA MET A 836 1.90 -23.31 -30.30
C MET A 836 2.90 -23.73 -31.37
N THR A 837 3.80 -22.81 -31.71
CA THR A 837 4.87 -23.04 -32.69
C THR A 837 6.20 -23.14 -31.93
N PRO A 838 6.83 -24.33 -31.90
CA PRO A 838 8.18 -24.47 -31.36
C PRO A 838 9.18 -23.55 -32.09
N SER A 839 10.13 -22.99 -31.35
CA SER A 839 11.21 -22.18 -31.91
C SER A 839 12.42 -23.07 -32.25
N ASN A 840 13.35 -22.58 -33.08
CA ASN A 840 14.66 -23.22 -33.32
C ASN A 840 14.63 -24.72 -33.72
N GLY A 841 13.55 -25.18 -34.38
CA GLY A 841 13.39 -26.60 -34.74
C GLY A 841 13.03 -27.52 -33.57
N GLY A 842 12.60 -26.96 -32.43
CA GLY A 842 12.11 -27.69 -31.28
C GLY A 842 10.81 -28.46 -31.56
N ARG A 843 10.40 -29.26 -30.58
CA ARG A 843 9.31 -30.23 -30.68
C ARG A 843 8.16 -29.89 -29.73
N ARG A 844 6.96 -30.32 -30.08
CA ARG A 844 5.81 -30.41 -29.19
C ARG A 844 5.88 -31.74 -28.42
N ILE A 845 6.09 -31.66 -27.12
CA ILE A 845 6.25 -32.82 -26.24
C ILE A 845 5.09 -32.87 -25.25
N THR A 846 4.48 -34.04 -25.06
CA THR A 846 3.51 -34.27 -23.98
C THR A 846 4.01 -35.32 -22.99
N VAL A 847 3.73 -35.09 -21.72
CA VAL A 847 4.00 -35.99 -20.60
C VAL A 847 2.69 -36.24 -19.88
N ILE A 848 2.09 -37.40 -20.13
CA ILE A 848 0.71 -37.71 -19.74
C ILE A 848 0.69 -38.75 -18.62
N GLY A 849 0.14 -38.35 -17.47
CA GLY A 849 -0.19 -39.25 -16.37
C GLY A 849 -1.60 -39.81 -16.49
N ASP A 850 -1.93 -40.75 -15.61
CA ASP A 850 -3.28 -41.33 -15.54
C ASP A 850 -4.36 -40.27 -15.20
N MET A 851 -5.50 -40.36 -15.88
CA MET A 851 -6.80 -39.79 -15.49
C MET A 851 -7.47 -40.73 -14.49
N LEU A 852 -7.84 -40.23 -13.33
CA LEU A 852 -8.48 -40.99 -12.25
C LEU A 852 -10.01 -40.86 -12.30
N GLU A 853 -10.73 -41.68 -11.51
CA GLU A 853 -12.20 -41.63 -11.34
C GLU A 853 -13.02 -41.94 -12.63
N LEU A 854 -12.43 -42.72 -13.55
CA LEU A 854 -13.07 -43.11 -14.82
C LEU A 854 -13.70 -44.52 -14.79
N GLY A 855 -13.54 -45.27 -13.69
CA GLY A 855 -14.01 -46.65 -13.56
C GLY A 855 -13.55 -47.57 -14.70
N ASP A 856 -14.43 -48.46 -15.15
CA ASP A 856 -14.15 -49.45 -16.21
C ASP A 856 -13.85 -48.82 -17.58
N GLN A 857 -14.18 -47.54 -17.78
CA GLN A 857 -13.92 -46.82 -19.02
C GLN A 857 -12.50 -46.26 -19.11
N ALA A 858 -11.72 -46.29 -18.02
CA ALA A 858 -10.40 -45.69 -17.95
C ALA A 858 -9.52 -46.06 -19.14
N ARG A 859 -9.41 -47.34 -19.48
CA ARG A 859 -8.59 -47.81 -20.61
C ARG A 859 -8.99 -47.16 -21.94
N ARG A 860 -10.26 -47.31 -22.33
CA ARG A 860 -10.78 -46.80 -23.61
C ARG A 860 -10.62 -45.29 -23.72
N LEU A 861 -10.91 -44.56 -22.64
CA LEU A 861 -10.80 -43.10 -22.63
C LEU A 861 -9.36 -42.61 -22.74
N HIS A 862 -8.39 -43.34 -22.19
CA HIS A 862 -6.97 -43.03 -22.42
C HIS A 862 -6.55 -43.35 -23.86
N GLU A 863 -6.88 -44.53 -24.38
CA GLU A 863 -6.56 -44.92 -25.77
C GLU A 863 -7.09 -43.89 -26.79
N ASN A 864 -8.30 -43.36 -26.57
CA ASN A 864 -8.91 -42.37 -27.45
C ASN A 864 -8.12 -41.05 -27.56
N LEU A 865 -7.31 -40.69 -26.56
CA LEU A 865 -6.47 -39.47 -26.61
C LEU A 865 -5.39 -39.55 -27.70
N ALA A 866 -5.08 -40.75 -28.21
CA ALA A 866 -4.12 -40.93 -29.30
C ALA A 866 -4.53 -40.12 -30.54
N LYS A 867 -5.83 -40.10 -30.85
CA LYS A 867 -6.38 -39.34 -31.96
C LYS A 867 -6.10 -37.84 -31.80
N ASP A 868 -6.37 -37.30 -30.61
CA ASP A 868 -6.17 -35.89 -30.31
C ASP A 868 -4.68 -35.49 -30.43
N LEU A 869 -3.76 -36.34 -29.96
CA LEU A 869 -2.32 -36.10 -30.07
C LEU A 869 -1.83 -36.09 -31.53
N ILE A 870 -2.36 -36.99 -32.37
CA ILE A 870 -2.03 -37.07 -33.79
C ILE A 870 -2.57 -35.84 -34.53
N GLU A 871 -3.84 -35.48 -34.33
CA GLU A 871 -4.48 -34.33 -34.98
C GLU A 871 -3.79 -33.01 -34.64
N ASN A 872 -3.25 -32.89 -33.42
CA ASN A 872 -2.54 -31.70 -32.96
C ASN A 872 -1.03 -31.73 -33.25
N LYS A 873 -0.56 -32.68 -34.07
CA LYS A 873 0.84 -32.78 -34.55
C LYS A 873 1.85 -32.74 -33.38
N ILE A 874 1.59 -33.55 -32.36
CA ILE A 874 2.52 -33.75 -31.25
C ILE A 874 3.69 -34.62 -31.74
N ASP A 875 4.91 -34.22 -31.43
CA ASP A 875 6.12 -34.89 -31.94
C ASP A 875 6.55 -36.05 -31.05
N LYS A 876 6.47 -35.89 -29.72
CA LYS A 876 6.81 -36.93 -28.74
C LYS A 876 5.86 -36.99 -27.57
N VAL A 877 5.54 -38.21 -27.14
CA VAL A 877 4.63 -38.49 -26.03
C VAL A 877 5.29 -39.44 -25.05
N TYR A 878 5.31 -39.03 -23.78
CA TYR A 878 5.78 -39.82 -22.65
C TYR A 878 4.62 -40.06 -21.70
N THR A 879 4.59 -41.22 -21.04
CA THR A 879 3.46 -41.58 -20.16
C THR A 879 3.89 -42.11 -18.80
N VAL A 880 3.08 -41.83 -17.77
CA VAL A 880 3.27 -42.29 -16.39
C VAL A 880 2.00 -42.93 -15.86
N GLY A 881 2.10 -44.23 -15.56
CA GLY A 881 1.02 -44.99 -14.95
C GLY A 881 0.47 -46.09 -15.84
N LYS A 882 -0.52 -46.81 -15.30
CA LYS A 882 -1.06 -48.01 -15.95
C LYS A 882 -1.95 -47.64 -17.12
N ASN A 883 -2.85 -46.68 -16.93
CA ASN A 883 -3.89 -46.37 -17.91
C ASN A 883 -3.34 -45.53 -19.07
N SER A 884 -2.50 -44.55 -18.79
CA SER A 884 -1.73 -43.78 -19.78
C SER A 884 -0.76 -44.68 -20.57
N GLY A 885 -0.33 -45.81 -20.01
CA GLY A 885 0.39 -46.85 -20.75
C GLY A 885 -0.39 -47.39 -21.96
N PHE A 886 -1.72 -47.53 -21.88
CA PHE A 886 -2.54 -47.95 -23.01
C PHE A 886 -2.62 -46.88 -24.10
N LEU A 887 -2.67 -45.60 -23.71
CA LEU A 887 -2.52 -44.48 -24.66
C LEU A 887 -1.18 -44.58 -25.40
N PHE A 888 -0.08 -44.82 -24.68
CA PHE A 888 1.24 -44.96 -25.29
C PHE A 888 1.27 -46.07 -26.34
N ASP A 889 0.70 -47.23 -26.03
CA ASP A 889 0.67 -48.38 -26.93
C ASP A 889 -0.20 -48.15 -28.18
N ALA A 890 -1.16 -47.23 -28.12
CA ALA A 890 -2.01 -46.85 -29.24
C ALA A 890 -1.37 -45.81 -30.18
N LEU A 891 -0.21 -45.22 -29.83
CA LEU A 891 0.45 -44.19 -30.63
C LEU A 891 1.34 -44.75 -31.74
N PRO A 892 1.53 -44.01 -32.87
CA PRO A 892 2.53 -44.35 -33.86
C PRO A 892 3.95 -44.40 -33.27
N ALA A 893 4.77 -45.36 -33.71
CA ALA A 893 6.14 -45.56 -33.20
C ALA A 893 7.01 -44.29 -33.24
N GLY A 894 6.82 -43.42 -34.24
CA GLY A 894 7.54 -42.14 -34.34
C GLY A 894 7.23 -41.17 -33.20
N MET A 895 6.02 -41.19 -32.65
CA MET A 895 5.57 -40.32 -31.56
C MET A 895 5.90 -40.88 -30.17
N GLN A 896 6.17 -42.18 -30.08
CA GLN A 896 6.47 -42.83 -28.81
C GLN A 896 7.82 -42.34 -28.26
N GLY A 897 7.77 -41.73 -27.07
CA GLY A 897 8.93 -41.48 -26.21
C GLY A 897 9.16 -42.70 -25.32
N ILE A 898 9.03 -42.52 -24.00
CA ILE A 898 9.16 -43.59 -23.01
C ILE A 898 7.94 -43.61 -22.08
N LYS A 899 7.47 -44.81 -21.72
CA LYS A 899 6.49 -45.03 -20.65
C LYS A 899 7.15 -45.56 -19.37
N LYS A 900 6.74 -45.06 -18.21
CA LYS A 900 7.23 -45.49 -16.89
C LYS A 900 6.07 -45.73 -15.92
N PRO A 901 6.25 -46.60 -14.91
CA PRO A 901 5.21 -46.86 -13.92
C PRO A 901 5.04 -45.68 -12.93
N VAL A 902 6.10 -44.91 -12.66
CA VAL A 902 6.11 -43.82 -11.68
C VAL A 902 6.83 -42.57 -12.20
N SER A 903 6.40 -41.40 -11.73
CA SER A 903 6.81 -40.09 -12.26
C SER A 903 8.29 -39.77 -12.05
N ASP A 904 8.88 -40.24 -10.93
CA ASP A 904 10.30 -40.00 -10.58
C ASP A 904 11.25 -40.62 -11.62
N GLU A 905 10.95 -41.84 -12.08
CA GLU A 905 11.75 -42.51 -13.11
C GLU A 905 11.70 -41.78 -14.44
N LEU A 906 10.53 -41.25 -14.81
CA LEU A 906 10.37 -40.56 -16.09
C LEU A 906 11.02 -39.17 -16.07
N ALA A 907 10.97 -38.47 -14.94
CA ALA A 907 11.58 -37.15 -14.78
C ALA A 907 13.08 -37.16 -15.14
N ALA A 908 13.81 -38.18 -14.69
CA ALA A 908 15.25 -38.34 -14.95
C ALA A 908 15.57 -38.56 -16.45
N VAL A 909 14.65 -39.17 -17.19
CA VAL A 909 14.79 -39.44 -18.63
C VAL A 909 14.47 -38.18 -19.43
N ILE A 910 13.29 -37.59 -19.20
CA ILE A 910 12.82 -36.42 -19.97
C ILE A 910 13.78 -35.23 -19.83
N LYS A 911 14.37 -35.02 -18.64
CA LYS A 911 15.34 -33.94 -18.41
C LYS A 911 16.55 -34.02 -19.37
N LYS A 912 16.94 -35.22 -19.81
CA LYS A 912 18.06 -35.44 -20.75
C LYS A 912 17.66 -35.33 -22.21
N GLU A 913 16.36 -35.41 -22.52
CA GLU A 913 15.84 -35.46 -23.88
C GLU A 913 15.26 -34.11 -24.34
N ILE A 914 15.11 -33.12 -23.47
CA ILE A 914 14.63 -31.78 -23.83
C ILE A 914 15.79 -30.94 -24.40
N HIS A 915 15.50 -30.20 -25.47
CA HIS A 915 16.43 -29.31 -26.13
C HIS A 915 15.85 -27.90 -26.31
N ASN A 916 16.71 -26.97 -26.73
CA ASN A 916 16.34 -25.60 -27.04
C ASN A 916 15.16 -25.54 -28.03
N GLY A 917 14.14 -24.76 -27.69
CA GLY A 917 12.95 -24.52 -28.50
C GLY A 917 11.83 -25.54 -28.34
N ASP A 918 12.02 -26.60 -27.56
CA ASP A 918 10.94 -27.55 -27.24
C ASP A 918 9.80 -26.85 -26.45
N ILE A 919 8.58 -27.38 -26.61
CA ILE A 919 7.42 -26.98 -25.81
C ILE A 919 6.86 -28.24 -25.16
N VAL A 920 6.91 -28.30 -23.82
CA VAL A 920 6.61 -29.50 -23.04
C VAL A 920 5.34 -29.29 -22.21
N LEU A 921 4.30 -30.07 -22.47
CA LEU A 921 3.09 -30.13 -21.64
C LEU A 921 3.18 -31.28 -20.65
N VAL A 922 3.10 -31.00 -19.35
CA VAL A 922 2.98 -32.03 -18.31
C VAL A 922 1.55 -32.02 -17.78
N LYS A 923 0.84 -33.15 -17.94
CA LYS A 923 -0.58 -33.24 -17.58
C LYS A 923 -0.95 -34.58 -16.96
N GLY A 924 -1.76 -34.55 -15.89
CA GLY A 924 -2.28 -35.75 -15.22
C GLY A 924 -3.05 -35.39 -13.95
N SER A 925 -3.76 -36.37 -13.37
CA SER A 925 -4.41 -36.18 -12.08
C SER A 925 -3.37 -36.04 -10.96
N PHE A 926 -3.70 -35.28 -9.91
CA PHE A 926 -2.80 -35.06 -8.77
C PHE A 926 -2.26 -36.37 -8.15
N GLY A 927 -3.10 -37.40 -8.07
CA GLY A 927 -2.70 -38.74 -7.59
C GLY A 927 -1.61 -39.42 -8.42
N SER A 928 -1.45 -39.03 -9.70
CA SER A 928 -0.40 -39.51 -10.62
C SER A 928 0.94 -38.82 -10.38
N LYS A 929 1.05 -37.93 -9.37
CA LYS A 929 2.29 -37.28 -8.90
C LYS A 929 3.09 -36.57 -10.00
N MET A 930 2.42 -36.08 -11.03
CA MET A 930 3.04 -35.43 -12.19
C MET A 930 3.77 -34.13 -11.84
N ALA A 931 3.38 -33.47 -10.74
CA ALA A 931 4.08 -32.28 -10.23
C ALA A 931 5.58 -32.52 -9.99
N LYS A 932 5.99 -33.76 -9.66
CA LYS A 932 7.41 -34.09 -9.50
C LYS A 932 8.22 -33.91 -10.79
N ILE A 933 7.63 -34.23 -11.94
CA ILE A 933 8.26 -34.02 -13.24
C ILE A 933 8.40 -32.53 -13.51
N VAL A 934 7.35 -31.74 -13.22
CA VAL A 934 7.39 -30.28 -13.36
C VAL A 934 8.51 -29.67 -12.53
N GLU A 935 8.64 -30.05 -11.26
CA GLU A 935 9.72 -29.53 -10.40
C GLU A 935 11.10 -29.96 -10.90
N ALA A 936 11.26 -31.22 -11.32
CA ALA A 936 12.53 -31.71 -11.88
C ALA A 936 12.94 -30.97 -13.16
N LEU A 937 11.96 -30.58 -13.99
CA LEU A 937 12.19 -29.80 -15.20
C LEU A 937 12.50 -28.33 -14.91
N LYS A 938 11.98 -27.76 -13.82
CA LYS A 938 12.28 -26.38 -13.40
C LYS A 938 13.70 -26.22 -12.86
N THR A 939 14.23 -27.26 -12.21
CA THR A 939 15.61 -27.24 -11.72
C THR A 939 16.57 -27.43 -12.90
N SER A 940 17.28 -26.37 -13.28
CA SER A 940 18.29 -26.37 -14.34
C SER A 940 19.33 -27.49 -14.16
N ASN A 941 20.00 -27.88 -15.25
CA ASN A 941 21.33 -28.48 -15.18
C ASN A 941 22.36 -27.36 -15.27
#